data_AF-N1S1J1-F1
#
_entry.id   AF-N1S1J1-F1
#
_cell.length_a   1.000
_cell.length_b   1.000
_cell.length_c   1.000
_cell.angle_alpha   90.00
_cell.angle_beta   90.00
_cell.angle_gamma   90.00
#
_symmetry.space_group_name_H-M   'P 1'
#
loop_
_entity.id
_entity.type
_entity.pdbx_description
1 polymer ?
#
loop_
_entity_poly.entity_id
_entity_poly.type
_entity_poly.pdbx_seq_one_letter_code
_entity_poly.pdbx_strand_id
1 'polypeptide(L)'
;MRTPTSPPSSKFPVFDPHEKPDRYKFKPKRQGIIGRMKESWMTQSQRTRWIKTAAIVFAIVTLFYFISPKGVEVYHEVTHPAQGNNGQSPSDSSYGTERCTKSYSKDKPIVQYVLMIDAGSTGSRIHVYKFNNCGDTPELEHEEFKMTEKDVGGLSKYNGDPVAAAKSLDPLMKVAMDTVPNALKGCTPVAVKATAGLRMIGKEASDAILAEVRRHLEQDYPFPVVDKENEGVVIMDGSLEGVYAWITTNYLLGKIGGPDKSETAAVFDLGGGSTQIVFEPTFKGAAHGGMPEKLAEGDHKYDLDFGGRHFELYQHSHLGYGLMAARKAIHGALIKDIESKNTDKAWVKQPIVNPCIAPGMNKTVEVTLDGSEEPVEVTFVGPSQPAPAQCRNLAEKILNKDEECKLAPCSFNGIHQPLLSKTFTKEDVYIFSYFFDRTKPLGMPDSFTLREMHDLTQTVCMGKSGWDVFTTIPDAMAELDGRPEWCLDLNFMMALLHSGYDMPIDRERTRWIKTAAIVFAIVTLFYFISPKGVEVYHEVTHPAQGNNGQSPSDSSYGTERCTKSYSKDKPIVQYVLMIDAGSTGSRIHVYKFNNCGDTPELEHEEFKMTEKDVGGLSKYNGDPVAAAKSLDPLMKVAMDTVPNALKGCTPVAVKATAGLRMIGKEASDAILAEVRRHLEQDYPFPVVDKENEGVVIMDGSLEGVYAWITTNYLLGKIGGPDKSETAAVFDLGGGSTQIVFEPTFKGAAHGGMPEKLAEGDHKYDLDFGGRHFELYQHSHLGYGLMAARKAIHGALIKDIESKNTDKAWVKQPIVNPCIAPGMNKTVEVTLDGSEEPVEVTFVGPSQPAPAQCRNLAEKILNKDEECKLAPCSFNGIHQPLLSKTFTKEDVYIFSYFFDRTKPLGMPDSFTLREMHDLTQTVCMGKSGWDVFTTIPDAMAELDGRPEWCLDLNFMMALLHSGYDMPIDREVKIAKKIKGNELGWCLGASLPLLAGGSGWSCKVNQIA
;
A
#
# COMPACT_ATOMS: atom_id res chain seq x y z
N MET A 1 -34.20 51.39 -43.29
CA MET A 1 -35.50 50.92 -42.74
C MET A 1 -35.71 49.47 -43.16
N ARG A 2 -36.34 48.65 -42.30
CA ARG A 2 -36.93 47.31 -42.54
C ARG A 2 -36.00 46.13 -42.90
N THR A 3 -35.81 45.23 -41.92
CA THR A 3 -36.24 43.79 -41.85
C THR A 3 -36.73 43.03 -43.12
N PRO A 4 -36.82 41.67 -43.13
CA PRO A 4 -36.12 40.60 -42.35
C PRO A 4 -35.85 39.25 -43.13
N THR A 5 -35.41 38.20 -42.38
CA THR A 5 -35.62 36.72 -42.59
C THR A 5 -34.81 35.88 -43.61
N SER A 6 -34.69 34.58 -43.28
CA SER A 6 -33.72 33.53 -43.71
C SER A 6 -34.32 32.49 -44.72
N PRO A 7 -33.75 31.26 -44.93
CA PRO A 7 -32.40 30.78 -45.29
C PRO A 7 -32.48 29.97 -46.64
N PRO A 8 -32.07 28.68 -46.83
CA PRO A 8 -30.80 27.94 -46.54
C PRO A 8 -30.15 27.26 -47.79
N SER A 9 -28.96 26.63 -47.64
CA SER A 9 -28.61 25.23 -48.08
C SER A 9 -27.10 24.99 -48.30
N SER A 10 -26.68 23.72 -48.18
CA SER A 10 -25.29 23.25 -48.27
C SER A 10 -25.11 22.15 -49.34
N LYS A 11 -23.98 22.18 -50.07
CA LYS A 11 -23.41 21.01 -50.78
C LYS A 11 -21.87 21.08 -50.80
N PHE A 12 -21.23 19.92 -50.66
CA PHE A 12 -19.77 19.71 -50.73
C PHE A 12 -19.25 19.65 -52.17
N PRO A 13 -17.95 19.85 -52.38
CA PRO A 13 -17.20 19.22 -53.47
C PRO A 13 -16.10 18.25 -53.00
N VAL A 14 -15.79 17.35 -53.94
CA VAL A 14 -14.94 16.14 -53.92
C VAL A 14 -13.44 16.42 -53.68
N PHE A 15 -12.70 15.39 -53.23
CA PHE A 15 -11.25 15.40 -52.94
C PHE A 15 -10.41 14.85 -54.12
N ASP A 16 -9.25 15.45 -54.41
CA ASP A 16 -8.30 15.02 -55.46
C ASP A 16 -7.23 14.06 -54.89
N PRO A 17 -6.96 12.88 -55.48
CA PRO A 17 -5.99 11.92 -54.94
C PRO A 17 -4.49 12.27 -55.09
N HIS A 18 -4.12 13.36 -55.79
CA HIS A 18 -2.73 13.61 -56.18
C HIS A 18 -2.14 14.97 -55.74
N GLU A 19 -2.86 15.76 -54.94
CA GLU A 19 -2.33 17.02 -54.39
C GLU A 19 -1.44 16.78 -53.14
N LYS A 20 -0.21 17.34 -53.14
CA LYS A 20 0.76 17.14 -52.05
C LYS A 20 0.38 17.94 -50.79
N PRO A 21 0.31 17.31 -49.60
CA PRO A 21 -0.23 17.94 -48.40
C PRO A 21 0.82 18.80 -47.68
N ASP A 22 1.00 20.06 -48.08
CA ASP A 22 1.86 21.00 -47.34
C ASP A 22 1.47 22.50 -47.45
N ARG A 23 0.19 22.80 -47.73
CA ARG A 23 -0.26 24.21 -47.91
C ARG A 23 -1.47 24.71 -47.13
N TYR A 24 -2.11 23.89 -46.30
CA TYR A 24 -3.19 24.34 -45.41
C TYR A 24 -2.71 24.51 -43.97
N LYS A 25 -2.11 25.68 -43.67
CA LYS A 25 -1.90 26.13 -42.29
C LYS A 25 -3.25 26.43 -41.62
N PHE A 26 -3.60 25.68 -40.58
CA PHE A 26 -4.66 26.04 -39.64
C PHE A 26 -4.14 26.12 -38.19
N LYS A 27 -4.87 26.86 -37.35
CA LYS A 27 -4.44 27.34 -36.03
C LYS A 27 -4.17 26.19 -35.03
N PRO A 28 -3.23 26.34 -34.08
CA PRO A 28 -2.95 25.31 -33.07
C PRO A 28 -4.08 25.17 -32.04
N LYS A 29 -4.46 23.91 -31.75
CA LYS A 29 -5.25 23.56 -30.56
C LYS A 29 -4.41 23.74 -29.29
N ARG A 30 -5.03 24.11 -28.17
CA ARG A 30 -4.37 24.16 -26.85
C ARG A 30 -3.96 22.74 -26.41
N GLN A 31 -2.67 22.52 -26.16
CA GLN A 31 -2.17 21.35 -25.42
C GLN A 31 -2.37 21.54 -23.91
N GLY A 32 -2.66 20.44 -23.20
CA GLY A 32 -2.71 20.40 -21.73
C GLY A 32 -1.34 20.48 -21.07
N ILE A 33 -1.29 20.93 -19.81
CA ILE A 33 -0.06 21.29 -19.09
C ILE A 33 0.86 20.08 -18.85
N ILE A 34 0.28 18.89 -18.58
CA ILE A 34 1.02 17.64 -18.38
C ILE A 34 1.91 17.29 -19.61
N GLY A 35 1.42 17.59 -20.83
CA GLY A 35 2.21 17.41 -22.06
C GLY A 35 3.44 18.31 -22.13
N ARG A 36 3.37 19.54 -21.61
CA ARG A 36 4.52 20.47 -21.57
C ARG A 36 5.56 20.09 -20.53
N MET A 37 5.15 19.48 -19.41
CA MET A 37 6.11 18.99 -18.42
C MET A 37 6.90 17.81 -18.96
N LYS A 38 6.22 16.83 -19.60
CA LYS A 38 6.85 15.60 -20.11
C LYS A 38 7.86 15.83 -21.24
N GLU A 39 7.67 16.83 -22.11
CA GLU A 39 8.61 17.16 -23.19
C GLU A 39 9.81 18.04 -22.76
N SER A 40 9.78 18.65 -21.56
CA SER A 40 10.92 19.42 -21.05
C SER A 40 12.13 18.55 -20.65
N TRP A 41 11.94 17.23 -20.51
CA TRP A 41 12.94 16.25 -20.11
C TRP A 41 13.47 15.43 -21.30
N MET A 42 14.15 16.10 -22.23
CA MET A 42 15.48 15.72 -22.73
C MET A 42 15.86 16.54 -23.96
N THR A 43 16.77 17.51 -23.79
CA THR A 43 17.45 18.08 -24.95
C THR A 43 18.32 17.03 -25.63
N GLN A 44 18.56 17.16 -26.93
CA GLN A 44 19.35 16.20 -27.73
C GLN A 44 20.79 15.98 -27.19
N SER A 45 21.28 16.92 -26.37
CA SER A 45 22.52 16.85 -25.58
C SER A 45 22.46 15.81 -24.45
N GLN A 46 21.31 15.65 -23.77
CA GLN A 46 21.16 14.71 -22.65
C GLN A 46 21.12 13.25 -23.12
N ARG A 47 20.50 12.93 -24.27
CA ARG A 47 20.53 11.57 -24.83
C ARG A 47 21.96 11.08 -25.09
N THR A 48 22.81 11.93 -25.65
CA THR A 48 24.24 11.62 -25.89
C THR A 48 25.06 11.53 -24.60
N ARG A 49 24.63 12.19 -23.51
CA ARG A 49 25.22 12.01 -22.17
C ARG A 49 24.80 10.68 -21.54
N TRP A 50 23.51 10.32 -21.59
CA TRP A 50 23.03 9.04 -21.05
C TRP A 50 23.69 7.83 -21.71
N ILE A 51 23.86 7.84 -23.04
CA ILE A 51 24.57 6.76 -23.76
C ILE A 51 26.04 6.66 -23.31
N LYS A 52 26.73 7.78 -23.12
CA LYS A 52 28.12 7.79 -22.64
C LYS A 52 28.24 7.38 -21.17
N THR A 53 27.33 7.82 -20.30
CA THR A 53 27.28 7.41 -18.90
C THR A 53 26.95 5.92 -18.77
N ALA A 54 26.01 5.38 -19.55
CA ALA A 54 25.72 3.96 -19.59
C ALA A 54 26.94 3.13 -20.03
N ALA A 55 27.67 3.57 -21.07
CA ALA A 55 28.91 2.91 -21.50
C ALA A 55 30.02 2.94 -20.42
N ILE A 56 30.16 4.07 -19.70
CA ILE A 56 31.14 4.21 -18.61
C ILE A 56 30.75 3.36 -17.39
N VAL A 57 29.47 3.35 -17.00
CA VAL A 57 28.97 2.51 -15.89
C VAL A 57 29.10 1.03 -16.24
N PHE A 58 28.76 0.62 -17.47
CA PHE A 58 28.94 -0.75 -17.94
C PHE A 58 30.42 -1.18 -17.90
N ALA A 59 31.33 -0.31 -18.34
CA ALA A 59 32.77 -0.55 -18.25
C ALA A 59 33.25 -0.66 -16.79
N ILE A 60 32.79 0.19 -15.88
CA ILE A 60 33.18 0.16 -14.45
C ILE A 60 32.61 -1.08 -13.75
N VAL A 61 31.35 -1.45 -13.98
CA VAL A 61 30.72 -2.66 -13.42
C VAL A 61 31.43 -3.91 -13.93
N THR A 62 31.77 -3.96 -15.22
CA THR A 62 32.57 -5.06 -15.80
C THR A 62 33.96 -5.11 -15.14
N LEU A 63 34.62 -3.96 -14.96
CA LEU A 63 35.93 -3.89 -14.32
C LEU A 63 35.89 -4.38 -12.86
N PHE A 64 34.87 -4.00 -12.08
CA PHE A 64 34.69 -4.49 -10.71
C PHE A 64 34.37 -5.99 -10.65
N TYR A 65 33.56 -6.50 -11.59
CA TYR A 65 33.22 -7.93 -11.68
C TYR A 65 34.46 -8.81 -11.94
N PHE A 66 35.45 -8.31 -12.69
CA PHE A 66 36.68 -9.04 -13.01
C PHE A 66 37.86 -8.80 -12.05
N ILE A 67 37.83 -7.73 -11.22
CA ILE A 67 38.93 -7.40 -10.29
C ILE A 67 38.61 -7.74 -8.82
N SER A 68 37.33 -7.89 -8.43
CA SER A 68 37.00 -8.27 -7.05
C SER A 68 37.53 -9.67 -6.69
N PRO A 69 38.38 -9.82 -5.66
CA PRO A 69 38.79 -11.14 -5.18
C PRO A 69 37.58 -11.86 -4.56
N LYS A 70 37.31 -13.08 -5.02
CA LYS A 70 36.31 -13.95 -4.39
C LYS A 70 36.88 -14.50 -3.09
N GLY A 71 36.26 -14.16 -1.96
CA GLY A 71 36.56 -14.72 -0.65
C GLY A 71 36.80 -13.67 0.42
N VAL A 72 35.72 -13.21 1.06
CA VAL A 72 35.73 -12.72 2.44
C VAL A 72 34.51 -13.31 3.12
N GLU A 73 34.72 -14.21 4.08
CA GLU A 73 33.67 -14.60 5.02
C GLU A 73 33.43 -13.41 5.96
N VAL A 74 32.27 -12.78 5.88
CA VAL A 74 31.84 -11.79 6.86
C VAL A 74 30.95 -12.49 7.87
N TYR A 75 31.57 -12.99 8.94
CA TYR A 75 30.84 -13.39 10.13
C TYR A 75 30.27 -12.14 10.81
N HIS A 76 28.94 -12.08 10.90
CA HIS A 76 28.26 -11.30 11.92
C HIS A 76 27.41 -12.23 12.77
N GLU A 77 28.08 -13.05 13.59
CA GLU A 77 27.46 -13.47 14.84
C GLU A 77 27.24 -12.22 15.70
N VAL A 78 25.98 -11.94 16.04
CA VAL A 78 25.65 -11.10 17.20
C VAL A 78 25.24 -12.02 18.34
N THR A 79 26.17 -12.88 18.75
CA THR A 79 26.10 -13.56 20.05
C THR A 79 26.41 -12.53 21.14
N HIS A 80 25.37 -11.90 21.69
CA HIS A 80 25.53 -11.21 22.97
C HIS A 80 25.93 -12.23 24.04
N PRO A 81 27.11 -12.11 24.67
CA PRO A 81 27.51 -13.05 25.69
C PRO A 81 26.63 -12.82 26.92
N ALA A 82 25.86 -13.84 27.29
CA ALA A 82 25.03 -13.85 28.50
C ALA A 82 25.91 -13.87 29.76
N GLN A 83 26.49 -12.72 30.12
CA GLN A 83 27.17 -12.52 31.40
C GLN A 83 26.29 -11.75 32.38
N GLY A 84 25.66 -12.52 33.25
CA GLY A 84 24.96 -12.04 34.45
C GLY A 84 23.50 -11.73 34.19
N ASN A 85 22.60 -12.68 34.48
CA ASN A 85 21.20 -12.35 34.68
C ASN A 85 20.55 -13.09 35.85
N ASN A 86 20.56 -12.40 36.99
CA ASN A 86 19.73 -12.68 38.16
C ASN A 86 18.36 -11.95 38.06
N GLY A 87 17.95 -11.49 36.88
CA GLY A 87 16.71 -10.72 36.65
C GLY A 87 15.43 -11.50 36.95
N GLN A 88 14.31 -10.78 36.92
CA GLN A 88 12.99 -11.28 37.32
C GLN A 88 12.35 -12.11 36.20
N SER A 89 11.71 -13.23 36.56
CA SER A 89 10.79 -13.98 35.68
C SER A 89 9.33 -13.61 36.02
N PRO A 90 8.37 -13.83 35.10
CA PRO A 90 6.95 -13.61 35.40
C PRO A 90 6.51 -14.50 36.57
N SER A 91 5.72 -13.94 37.49
CA SER A 91 5.04 -14.72 38.53
C SER A 91 3.86 -15.55 38.00
N ASP A 92 3.39 -15.26 36.79
CA ASP A 92 2.38 -16.01 36.04
C ASP A 92 2.73 -15.93 34.53
N SER A 93 2.56 -17.01 33.79
CA SER A 93 2.82 -17.05 32.35
C SER A 93 1.83 -16.20 31.52
N SER A 94 0.64 -15.88 32.06
CA SER A 94 -0.42 -15.15 31.34
C SER A 94 -0.14 -13.67 31.06
N TYR A 95 0.87 -13.06 31.69
CA TYR A 95 1.28 -11.67 31.45
C TYR A 95 2.79 -11.51 31.19
N GLY A 96 3.42 -12.58 30.70
CA GLY A 96 4.82 -12.57 30.27
C GLY A 96 5.05 -11.99 28.86
N THR A 97 6.24 -12.27 28.35
CA THR A 97 6.72 -11.93 27.01
C THR A 97 7.34 -13.18 26.38
N GLU A 98 7.24 -13.31 25.05
CA GLU A 98 7.94 -14.35 24.28
C GLU A 98 9.43 -13.99 24.01
N ARG A 99 9.82 -12.73 24.26
CA ARG A 99 11.15 -12.17 23.93
C ARG A 99 12.27 -12.72 24.82
N CYS A 100 11.98 -12.95 26.09
CA CYS A 100 12.92 -13.50 27.05
C CYS A 100 12.22 -14.14 28.25
N THR A 101 12.94 -14.97 29.01
CA THR A 101 12.43 -15.64 30.22
C THR A 101 12.78 -14.90 31.52
N LYS A 102 13.64 -13.88 31.45
CA LYS A 102 14.07 -13.02 32.56
C LYS A 102 14.34 -11.60 32.07
N SER A 103 13.98 -10.60 32.87
CA SER A 103 14.38 -9.21 32.63
C SER A 103 15.90 -9.01 32.68
N TYR A 104 16.39 -7.96 32.04
CA TYR A 104 17.79 -7.53 31.99
C TYR A 104 18.37 -7.10 33.36
N SER A 105 17.51 -6.69 34.30
CA SER A 105 17.92 -6.35 35.67
C SER A 105 16.92 -6.86 36.70
N LYS A 106 17.42 -7.14 37.91
CA LYS A 106 16.60 -7.42 39.11
C LYS A 106 15.58 -6.34 39.40
N ASP A 107 15.88 -5.10 39.03
CA ASP A 107 15.11 -3.93 39.46
C ASP A 107 13.97 -3.59 38.49
N LYS A 108 13.88 -4.30 37.35
CA LYS A 108 12.82 -4.13 36.34
C LYS A 108 11.96 -5.39 36.25
N PRO A 109 10.62 -5.28 36.18
CA PRO A 109 9.75 -6.39 35.84
C PRO A 109 9.98 -6.80 34.38
N ILE A 110 9.71 -8.06 34.05
CA ILE A 110 9.93 -8.58 32.69
C ILE A 110 9.02 -7.94 31.64
N VAL A 111 7.79 -7.59 32.03
CA VAL A 111 6.81 -6.81 31.27
C VAL A 111 6.32 -5.66 32.14
N GLN A 112 6.09 -4.50 31.54
CA GLN A 112 5.54 -3.31 32.20
C GLN A 112 4.49 -2.66 31.30
N TYR A 113 3.34 -2.30 31.88
CA TYR A 113 2.33 -1.49 31.21
C TYR A 113 2.42 -0.04 31.67
N VAL A 114 2.12 0.92 30.79
CA VAL A 114 2.05 2.35 31.08
C VAL A 114 0.86 2.97 30.34
N LEU A 115 0.09 3.82 31.01
CA LEU A 115 -1.04 4.55 30.43
C LEU A 115 -0.65 6.03 30.24
N MET A 116 -0.78 6.53 29.03
CA MET A 116 -0.62 7.96 28.73
C MET A 116 -1.92 8.51 28.15
N ILE A 117 -2.47 9.54 28.77
CA ILE A 117 -3.59 10.32 28.25
C ILE A 117 -3.08 11.64 27.69
N ASP A 118 -3.16 11.79 26.37
CA ASP A 118 -2.99 13.06 25.69
C ASP A 118 -4.34 13.80 25.69
N ALA A 119 -4.40 14.89 26.46
CA ALA A 119 -5.56 15.78 26.52
C ALA A 119 -5.39 16.93 25.52
N GLY A 120 -5.62 16.59 24.25
CA GLY A 120 -5.66 17.51 23.12
C GLY A 120 -6.80 18.53 23.18
N SER A 121 -6.68 19.61 22.42
CA SER A 121 -7.70 20.67 22.33
C SER A 121 -8.97 20.25 21.56
N THR A 122 -8.84 19.31 20.61
CA THR A 122 -9.92 18.83 19.73
C THR A 122 -10.52 17.49 20.18
N GLY A 123 -9.91 16.81 21.15
CA GLY A 123 -10.28 15.49 21.65
C GLY A 123 -9.20 14.97 22.59
N SER A 124 -9.55 13.99 23.43
CA SER A 124 -8.58 13.31 24.30
C SER A 124 -8.26 11.90 23.75
N ARG A 125 -7.08 11.39 24.05
CA ARG A 125 -6.56 10.10 23.59
C ARG A 125 -5.95 9.32 24.75
N ILE A 126 -6.02 8.00 24.71
CA ILE A 126 -5.25 7.12 25.58
C ILE A 126 -4.40 6.17 24.76
N HIS A 127 -3.18 5.95 25.25
CA HIS A 127 -2.24 4.96 24.79
C HIS A 127 -1.98 4.00 25.95
N VAL A 128 -2.25 2.71 25.74
CA VAL A 128 -1.95 1.62 26.67
C VAL A 128 -0.73 0.88 26.14
N TYR A 129 0.45 1.28 26.58
CA TYR A 129 1.70 0.68 26.13
C TYR A 129 2.02 -0.58 26.95
N LYS A 130 2.50 -1.63 26.28
CA LYS A 130 3.14 -2.82 26.87
C LYS A 130 4.61 -2.84 26.45
N PHE A 131 5.52 -2.72 27.41
CA PHE A 131 6.95 -2.85 27.21
C PHE A 131 7.46 -4.18 27.79
N ASN A 132 8.48 -4.77 27.17
CA ASN A 132 9.34 -5.76 27.81
C ASN A 132 10.66 -5.11 28.28
N ASN A 133 11.32 -5.73 29.24
CA ASN A 133 12.65 -5.32 29.72
C ASN A 133 13.69 -6.43 29.48
N CYS A 134 13.69 -7.03 28.29
CA CYS A 134 14.68 -8.05 27.91
C CYS A 134 16.05 -7.46 27.56
N GLY A 135 16.07 -6.22 27.05
CA GLY A 135 17.27 -5.39 26.83
C GLY A 135 17.55 -4.43 27.99
N ASP A 136 18.64 -3.67 27.86
CA ASP A 136 19.01 -2.59 28.78
C ASP A 136 17.98 -1.46 28.78
N THR A 137 17.44 -1.10 27.61
CA THR A 137 16.25 -0.27 27.44
C THR A 137 14.96 -1.08 27.36
N PRO A 138 13.81 -0.50 27.80
CA PRO A 138 12.50 -1.10 27.54
C PRO A 138 12.22 -1.15 26.03
N GLU A 139 11.71 -2.27 25.54
CA GLU A 139 11.27 -2.49 24.16
C GLU A 139 9.74 -2.54 24.09
N LEU A 140 9.14 -1.75 23.21
CA LEU A 140 7.69 -1.69 23.02
C LEU A 140 7.20 -2.95 22.30
N GLU A 141 6.34 -3.73 22.95
CA GLU A 141 5.75 -4.93 22.35
C GLU A 141 4.40 -4.64 21.68
N HIS A 142 3.61 -3.76 22.28
CA HIS A 142 2.23 -3.52 21.87
C HIS A 142 1.73 -2.17 22.41
N GLU A 143 0.83 -1.55 21.65
CA GLU A 143 0.14 -0.32 21.99
C GLU A 143 -1.34 -0.51 21.63
N GLU A 144 -2.23 -0.37 22.61
CA GLU A 144 -3.66 -0.22 22.36
C GLU A 144 -4.03 1.27 22.43
N PHE A 145 -4.73 1.76 21.41
CA PHE A 145 -4.97 3.20 21.20
C PHE A 145 -6.47 3.51 21.07
N LYS A 146 -6.93 4.54 21.80
CA LYS A 146 -8.30 5.05 21.65
C LYS A 146 -8.35 6.57 21.71
N MET A 147 -9.20 7.17 20.88
CA MET A 147 -9.55 8.58 20.89
C MET A 147 -11.03 8.79 21.23
N THR A 148 -11.36 9.90 21.88
CA THR A 148 -12.75 10.36 22.07
C THR A 148 -13.41 10.70 20.74
N GLU A 149 -14.73 10.56 20.66
CA GLU A 149 -15.49 11.00 19.49
C GLU A 149 -15.39 12.53 19.29
N LYS A 150 -15.55 13.01 18.05
CA LYS A 150 -15.28 14.41 17.66
C LYS A 150 -16.21 15.41 18.34
N ASP A 151 -17.42 14.99 18.67
CA ASP A 151 -18.42 15.78 19.36
C ASP A 151 -18.14 15.90 20.87
N VAL A 152 -17.46 14.93 21.50
CA VAL A 152 -16.99 14.97 22.89
C VAL A 152 -16.01 16.14 23.07
N GLY A 153 -14.99 16.22 22.22
CA GLY A 153 -14.00 17.31 22.22
C GLY A 153 -12.93 17.20 23.33
N GLY A 154 -12.03 18.18 23.38
CA GLY A 154 -10.94 18.23 24.37
C GLY A 154 -11.35 18.79 25.73
N LEU A 155 -10.53 18.59 26.78
CA LEU A 155 -10.83 19.05 28.15
C LEU A 155 -11.18 20.55 28.23
N SER A 156 -10.55 21.40 27.42
CA SER A 156 -10.81 22.85 27.37
C SER A 156 -12.22 23.23 26.92
N LYS A 157 -12.98 22.31 26.30
CA LYS A 157 -14.39 22.52 25.93
C LYS A 157 -15.30 22.62 27.16
N TYR A 158 -14.92 21.95 28.25
CA TYR A 158 -15.68 21.87 29.50
C TYR A 158 -15.33 23.00 30.48
N ASN A 159 -15.03 24.19 29.95
CA ASN A 159 -14.71 25.35 30.77
C ASN A 159 -15.91 25.71 31.68
N GLY A 160 -15.69 25.67 32.99
CA GLY A 160 -16.73 25.84 34.01
C GLY A 160 -17.41 24.56 34.50
N ASP A 161 -17.10 23.38 33.93
CA ASP A 161 -17.58 22.07 34.42
C ASP A 161 -16.44 21.03 34.51
N PRO A 162 -15.65 21.06 35.61
CA PRO A 162 -14.58 20.10 35.85
C PRO A 162 -15.04 18.63 35.91
N VAL A 163 -16.27 18.37 36.35
CA VAL A 163 -16.79 17.01 36.52
C VAL A 163 -17.12 16.39 35.17
N ALA A 164 -17.75 17.16 34.27
CA ALA A 164 -17.94 16.72 32.88
C ALA A 164 -16.60 16.56 32.14
N ALA A 165 -15.62 17.44 32.41
CA ALA A 165 -14.27 17.31 31.86
C ALA A 165 -13.62 15.97 32.26
N ALA A 166 -13.66 15.60 33.54
CA ALA A 166 -13.10 14.34 34.01
C ALA A 166 -13.81 13.10 33.42
N LYS A 167 -15.15 13.09 33.42
CA LYS A 167 -15.96 11.99 32.87
C LYS A 167 -15.82 11.82 31.35
N SER A 168 -15.39 12.85 30.62
CA SER A 168 -15.09 12.71 29.19
C SER A 168 -13.98 11.69 28.89
N LEU A 169 -13.18 11.32 29.90
CA LEU A 169 -12.12 10.31 29.82
C LEU A 169 -12.62 8.88 30.11
N ASP A 170 -13.85 8.67 30.59
CA ASP A 170 -14.37 7.34 30.95
C ASP A 170 -14.32 6.31 29.80
N PRO A 171 -14.65 6.67 28.53
CA PRO A 171 -14.52 5.74 27.40
C PRO A 171 -13.08 5.34 27.11
N LEU A 172 -12.11 6.20 27.45
CA LEU A 172 -10.68 5.92 27.30
C LEU A 172 -10.19 5.01 28.42
N MET A 173 -10.56 5.30 29.67
CA MET A 173 -10.21 4.48 30.82
C MET A 173 -10.84 3.09 30.77
N LYS A 174 -11.98 2.92 30.09
CA LYS A 174 -12.53 1.59 29.78
C LYS A 174 -11.55 0.74 28.97
N VAL A 175 -10.90 1.30 27.96
CA VAL A 175 -9.90 0.57 27.14
C VAL A 175 -8.73 0.12 28.00
N ALA A 176 -8.18 0.98 28.85
CA ALA A 176 -7.16 0.57 29.82
C ALA A 176 -7.64 -0.56 30.76
N MET A 177 -8.89 -0.50 31.20
CA MET A 177 -9.50 -1.54 32.05
C MET A 177 -9.73 -2.88 31.33
N ASP A 178 -9.98 -2.87 30.03
CA ASP A 178 -10.15 -4.09 29.24
C ASP A 178 -8.78 -4.70 28.85
N THR A 179 -7.80 -3.87 28.50
CA THR A 179 -6.49 -4.30 27.97
C THR A 179 -5.46 -4.70 29.03
N VAL A 180 -5.40 -3.99 30.18
CA VAL A 180 -4.37 -4.29 31.19
C VAL A 180 -4.80 -5.49 32.05
N PRO A 181 -3.98 -6.55 32.19
CA PRO A 181 -4.31 -7.70 33.04
C PRO A 181 -4.60 -7.28 34.49
N ASN A 182 -5.64 -7.84 35.12
CA ASN A 182 -6.08 -7.44 36.47
C ASN A 182 -4.96 -7.46 37.52
N ALA A 183 -4.01 -8.40 37.43
CA ALA A 183 -2.86 -8.49 38.33
C ALA A 183 -1.85 -7.32 38.18
N LEU A 184 -1.82 -6.65 37.03
CA LEU A 184 -0.88 -5.57 36.73
C LEU A 184 -1.47 -4.17 36.86
N LYS A 185 -2.80 -4.01 36.94
CA LYS A 185 -3.47 -2.69 37.02
C LYS A 185 -2.91 -1.81 38.15
N GLY A 186 -2.78 -2.36 39.35
CA GLY A 186 -2.20 -1.66 40.52
C GLY A 186 -0.71 -1.31 40.40
N CYS A 187 -0.02 -1.77 39.36
CA CYS A 187 1.38 -1.47 39.05
C CYS A 187 1.55 -0.74 37.70
N THR A 188 0.44 -0.35 37.07
CA THR A 188 0.41 0.25 35.72
C THR A 188 0.12 1.75 35.85
N PRO A 189 1.14 2.62 35.82
CA PRO A 189 0.95 4.04 36.07
C PRO A 189 0.14 4.73 34.98
N VAL A 190 -0.68 5.71 35.37
CA VAL A 190 -1.37 6.61 34.46
C VAL A 190 -0.90 8.06 34.62
N ALA A 191 -0.65 8.71 33.49
CA ALA A 191 -0.38 10.14 33.42
C ALA A 191 -1.33 10.83 32.43
N VAL A 192 -1.66 12.09 32.70
CA VAL A 192 -2.42 12.99 31.83
C VAL A 192 -1.57 14.21 31.51
N LYS A 193 -1.31 14.44 30.22
CA LYS A 193 -0.62 15.63 29.73
C LYS A 193 -1.59 16.44 28.86
N ALA A 194 -1.99 17.61 29.35
CA ALA A 194 -2.84 18.53 28.60
C ALA A 194 -2.01 19.52 27.76
N THR A 195 -2.51 19.81 26.56
CA THR A 195 -1.83 20.67 25.57
C THR A 195 -2.25 22.15 25.67
N ALA A 196 -1.79 22.99 24.73
CA ALA A 196 -2.03 24.43 24.70
C ALA A 196 -3.53 24.83 24.81
N GLY A 197 -4.47 23.98 24.42
CA GLY A 197 -5.91 24.23 24.56
C GLY A 197 -6.31 24.56 26.01
N LEU A 198 -5.80 23.80 26.98
CA LEU A 198 -6.11 24.01 28.39
C LEU A 198 -5.35 25.20 28.99
N ARG A 199 -4.26 25.68 28.37
CA ARG A 199 -3.57 26.94 28.75
C ARG A 199 -4.42 28.16 28.48
N MET A 200 -5.29 28.11 27.46
CA MET A 200 -6.01 29.27 26.94
C MET A 200 -7.33 29.60 27.69
N ILE A 201 -7.83 28.74 28.57
CA ILE A 201 -9.08 28.99 29.32
C ILE A 201 -8.89 29.74 30.65
N GLY A 202 -7.64 30.04 31.03
CA GLY A 202 -7.29 30.77 32.25
C GLY A 202 -6.99 29.85 33.44
N LYS A 203 -5.96 30.20 34.21
CA LYS A 203 -5.33 29.33 35.22
C LYS A 203 -6.32 28.67 36.20
N GLU A 204 -7.27 29.44 36.73
CA GLU A 204 -8.24 28.95 37.72
C GLU A 204 -9.12 27.82 37.15
N ALA A 205 -9.63 27.98 35.93
CA ALA A 205 -10.43 26.96 35.26
C ALA A 205 -9.60 25.73 34.88
N SER A 206 -8.37 25.93 34.40
CA SER A 206 -7.45 24.84 34.06
C SER A 206 -7.05 24.02 35.29
N ASP A 207 -6.71 24.69 36.40
CA ASP A 207 -6.34 24.05 37.67
C ASP A 207 -7.53 23.24 38.23
N ALA A 208 -8.75 23.79 38.15
CA ALA A 208 -9.96 23.10 38.61
C ALA A 208 -10.25 21.82 37.81
N ILE A 209 -10.12 21.88 36.47
CA ILE A 209 -10.25 20.70 35.59
C ILE A 209 -9.18 19.65 35.92
N LEU A 210 -7.90 20.03 36.05
CA LEU A 210 -6.82 19.08 36.36
C LEU A 210 -6.93 18.46 37.75
N ALA A 211 -7.39 19.23 38.74
CA ALA A 211 -7.65 18.72 40.09
C ALA A 211 -8.76 17.66 40.09
N GLU A 212 -9.84 17.89 39.35
CA GLU A 212 -10.96 16.95 39.25
C GLU A 212 -10.63 15.73 38.39
N VAL A 213 -9.89 15.90 37.28
CA VAL A 213 -9.33 14.77 36.49
C VAL A 213 -8.44 13.89 37.36
N ARG A 214 -7.55 14.48 38.17
CA ARG A 214 -6.73 13.71 39.11
C ARG A 214 -7.58 12.98 40.14
N ARG A 215 -8.54 13.66 40.79
CA ARG A 215 -9.45 13.04 41.78
C ARG A 215 -10.19 11.85 41.17
N HIS A 216 -10.69 12.02 39.95
CA HIS A 216 -11.44 11.01 39.21
C HIS A 216 -10.58 9.77 38.93
N LEU A 217 -9.37 9.96 38.41
CA LEU A 217 -8.43 8.86 38.15
C LEU A 217 -7.96 8.16 39.45
N GLU A 218 -7.75 8.91 40.54
CA GLU A 218 -7.31 8.37 41.83
C GLU A 218 -8.41 7.64 42.61
N GLN A 219 -9.70 7.91 42.35
CA GLN A 219 -10.83 7.35 43.11
C GLN A 219 -11.63 6.29 42.34
N ASP A 220 -11.79 6.43 41.03
CA ASP A 220 -12.72 5.61 40.25
C ASP A 220 -12.00 4.47 39.47
N TYR A 221 -10.67 4.49 39.39
CA TYR A 221 -9.87 3.53 38.62
C TYR A 221 -8.72 2.88 39.44
N PRO A 222 -8.35 1.62 39.15
CA PRO A 222 -7.34 0.86 39.91
C PRO A 222 -5.88 1.14 39.47
N PHE A 223 -5.64 2.21 38.71
CA PHE A 223 -4.33 2.54 38.15
C PHE A 223 -3.65 3.62 39.00
N PRO A 224 -2.41 3.42 39.48
CA PRO A 224 -1.70 4.46 40.21
C PRO A 224 -1.47 5.68 39.33
N VAL A 225 -2.10 6.81 39.68
CA VAL A 225 -1.83 8.09 39.03
C VAL A 225 -0.42 8.54 39.40
N VAL A 226 0.40 8.92 38.42
CA VAL A 226 1.74 9.48 38.67
C VAL A 226 1.60 10.68 39.62
N ASP A 227 2.51 10.81 40.57
CA ASP A 227 2.45 11.81 41.65
C ASP A 227 2.56 13.26 41.12
N LYS A 228 2.48 14.25 42.02
CA LYS A 228 2.45 15.67 41.62
C LYS A 228 3.84 16.20 41.34
N GLU A 229 4.82 15.68 42.05
CA GLU A 229 6.24 16.00 41.97
C GLU A 229 6.83 15.55 40.62
N ASN A 230 6.37 14.42 40.09
CA ASN A 230 6.65 13.90 38.74
C ASN A 230 5.59 14.33 37.70
N GLU A 231 4.82 15.38 37.98
CA GLU A 231 3.88 16.02 37.03
C GLU A 231 2.83 15.08 36.40
N GLY A 232 2.27 14.14 37.16
CA GLY A 232 1.41 13.08 36.59
C GLY A 232 0.09 13.54 35.97
N VAL A 233 -0.45 14.69 36.36
CA VAL A 233 -1.67 15.29 35.80
C VAL A 233 -1.44 16.79 35.71
N VAL A 234 -0.99 17.27 34.56
CA VAL A 234 -0.58 18.67 34.34
C VAL A 234 -0.93 19.16 32.94
N ILE A 235 -0.91 20.48 32.76
CA ILE A 235 -0.60 21.04 31.44
C ILE A 235 0.89 20.84 31.21
N MET A 236 1.25 20.13 30.15
CA MET A 236 2.64 19.99 29.70
C MET A 236 3.14 21.34 29.16
N ASP A 237 4.44 21.64 29.26
CA ASP A 237 5.00 22.78 28.51
C ASP A 237 5.08 22.45 27.01
N GLY A 238 4.90 23.45 26.14
CA GLY A 238 4.98 23.23 24.69
C GLY A 238 6.35 22.74 24.24
N SER A 239 7.41 23.09 24.99
CA SER A 239 8.76 22.58 24.82
C SER A 239 8.83 21.05 24.90
N LEU A 240 8.22 20.51 25.97
CA LEU A 240 8.25 19.08 26.28
C LEU A 240 7.40 18.27 25.29
N GLU A 241 6.32 18.87 24.76
CA GLU A 241 5.48 18.31 23.69
C GLU A 241 6.34 17.91 22.47
N GLY A 242 7.23 18.82 22.02
CA GLY A 242 8.18 18.53 20.95
C GLY A 242 9.24 17.51 21.34
N VAL A 243 9.75 17.56 22.58
CA VAL A 243 10.80 16.63 23.05
C VAL A 243 10.27 15.19 23.13
N TYR A 244 9.07 14.97 23.66
CA TYR A 244 8.47 13.64 23.68
C TYR A 244 8.15 13.13 22.27
N ALA A 245 7.71 13.99 21.35
CA ALA A 245 7.55 13.60 19.94
C ALA A 245 8.89 13.21 19.29
N TRP A 246 10.00 13.91 19.61
CA TRP A 246 11.35 13.55 19.18
C TRP A 246 11.84 12.22 19.77
N ILE A 247 11.58 11.98 21.06
CA ILE A 247 11.91 10.72 21.75
C ILE A 247 11.15 9.57 21.07
N THR A 248 9.82 9.68 20.94
CA THR A 248 8.99 8.66 20.30
C THR A 248 9.44 8.37 18.87
N THR A 249 9.71 9.41 18.06
CA THR A 249 10.16 9.24 16.68
C THR A 249 11.49 8.50 16.60
N ASN A 250 12.50 8.93 17.36
CA ASN A 250 13.82 8.32 17.30
C ASN A 250 13.89 6.95 17.99
N TYR A 251 13.01 6.69 18.97
CA TYR A 251 12.85 5.38 19.58
C TYR A 251 12.24 4.39 18.60
N LEU A 252 11.13 4.78 17.94
CA LEU A 252 10.48 3.95 16.93
C LEU A 252 11.36 3.72 15.69
N LEU A 253 12.25 4.65 15.34
CA LEU A 253 13.28 4.45 14.31
C LEU A 253 14.49 3.61 14.77
N GLY A 254 14.54 3.18 16.04
CA GLY A 254 15.67 2.43 16.61
C GLY A 254 16.95 3.25 16.85
N LYS A 255 16.89 4.59 16.66
CA LYS A 255 18.03 5.53 16.77
C LYS A 255 18.34 5.94 18.20
N ILE A 256 17.41 5.77 19.13
CA ILE A 256 17.65 5.81 20.58
C ILE A 256 17.11 4.52 21.22
N GLY A 257 17.86 3.95 22.18
CA GLY A 257 17.57 2.63 22.77
C GLY A 257 17.83 1.42 21.87
N GLY A 258 17.61 1.55 20.56
CA GLY A 258 17.98 0.52 19.58
C GLY A 258 19.49 0.44 19.29
N PRO A 259 19.91 -0.55 18.47
CA PRO A 259 21.30 -0.73 18.09
C PRO A 259 21.81 0.31 17.08
N ASP A 260 20.93 1.08 16.43
CA ASP A 260 21.35 2.14 15.51
C ASP A 260 21.89 3.35 16.29
N LYS A 261 23.10 3.76 15.92
CA LYS A 261 23.83 4.90 16.49
C LYS A 261 24.07 6.00 15.46
N SER A 262 23.33 5.98 14.34
CA SER A 262 23.27 7.05 13.35
C SER A 262 22.70 8.35 13.94
N GLU A 263 22.91 9.44 13.21
CA GLU A 263 22.37 10.76 13.55
C GLU A 263 20.83 10.74 13.63
N THR A 264 20.29 11.37 14.66
CA THR A 264 18.85 11.37 14.97
C THR A 264 18.03 12.18 13.95
N ALA A 265 16.75 11.81 13.80
CA ALA A 265 15.80 12.57 13.00
C ALA A 265 15.29 13.79 13.78
N ALA A 266 14.94 14.87 13.06
CA ALA A 266 14.32 16.05 13.63
C ALA A 266 12.80 15.93 13.60
N VAL A 267 12.14 16.59 14.56
CA VAL A 267 10.69 16.54 14.73
C VAL A 267 10.11 17.96 14.74
N PHE A 268 9.11 18.15 13.88
CA PHE A 268 8.39 19.41 13.70
C PHE A 268 6.90 19.12 13.87
N ASP A 269 6.32 19.57 14.97
CA ASP A 269 4.89 19.45 15.19
C ASP A 269 4.16 20.76 14.89
N LEU A 270 2.95 20.66 14.37
CA LEU A 270 2.09 21.80 14.09
C LEU A 270 0.69 21.50 14.64
N GLY A 271 0.50 21.90 15.89
CA GLY A 271 -0.79 21.90 16.57
C GLY A 271 -1.68 23.08 16.17
N GLY A 272 -2.83 23.19 16.85
CA GLY A 272 -3.79 24.27 16.58
C GLY A 272 -3.35 25.64 17.12
N GLY A 273 -2.72 25.66 18.30
CA GLY A 273 -2.30 26.88 18.99
C GLY A 273 -0.80 27.18 18.98
N SER A 274 0.05 26.16 18.80
CA SER A 274 1.51 26.26 18.77
C SER A 274 2.10 25.40 17.65
N THR A 275 3.38 25.64 17.36
CA THR A 275 4.24 24.75 16.56
C THR A 275 5.56 24.54 17.28
N GLN A 276 6.08 23.32 17.23
CA GLN A 276 7.18 22.83 18.05
C GLN A 276 8.27 22.29 17.13
N ILE A 277 9.53 22.55 17.47
CA ILE A 277 10.71 22.10 16.72
C ILE A 277 11.74 21.50 17.68
N VAL A 278 12.17 20.26 17.43
CA VAL A 278 13.21 19.58 18.22
C VAL A 278 14.18 18.82 17.31
N PHE A 279 15.48 18.97 17.55
CA PHE A 279 16.55 18.25 16.85
C PHE A 279 17.85 18.22 17.66
N GLU A 280 18.75 17.29 17.33
CA GLU A 280 20.12 17.22 17.86
C GLU A 280 21.07 18.06 16.97
N PRO A 281 21.52 19.25 17.38
CA PRO A 281 22.38 20.10 16.56
C PRO A 281 23.81 19.56 16.42
N THR A 282 24.26 19.31 15.20
CA THR A 282 25.66 18.97 14.93
C THR A 282 26.50 20.21 14.58
N PHE A 283 27.35 20.64 15.50
CA PHE A 283 28.25 21.81 15.30
C PHE A 283 29.57 21.48 14.57
N LYS A 284 29.83 20.20 14.24
CA LYS A 284 31.07 19.73 13.59
C LYS A 284 31.26 20.39 12.22
N GLY A 285 32.21 21.33 12.15
CA GLY A 285 32.53 22.09 10.92
C GLY A 285 31.76 23.41 10.75
N ALA A 286 30.86 23.77 11.68
CA ALA A 286 30.06 25.00 11.60
C ALA A 286 30.84 26.29 11.93
N ALA A 287 32.01 26.17 12.58
CA ALA A 287 32.82 27.30 13.07
C ALA A 287 33.26 28.30 11.97
N HIS A 288 33.37 27.86 10.71
CA HIS A 288 33.63 28.74 9.56
C HIS A 288 32.38 29.52 9.14
N GLY A 289 31.96 30.46 9.99
CA GLY A 289 30.84 31.36 9.73
C GLY A 289 30.22 32.03 10.96
N GLY A 290 30.92 32.07 12.10
CA GLY A 290 30.44 32.75 13.33
C GLY A 290 29.40 31.96 14.14
N MET A 291 29.21 30.67 13.87
CA MET A 291 28.40 29.78 14.70
C MET A 291 29.16 29.36 15.97
N PRO A 292 28.48 29.14 17.11
CA PRO A 292 29.09 28.58 18.31
C PRO A 292 29.53 27.11 18.09
N GLU A 293 30.46 26.64 18.91
CA GLU A 293 31.00 25.27 18.84
C GLU A 293 30.15 24.21 19.57
N LYS A 294 29.17 24.67 20.36
CA LYS A 294 28.19 23.88 21.12
C LYS A 294 26.86 24.65 21.22
N LEU A 295 25.80 24.03 21.71
CA LEU A 295 24.54 24.74 21.95
C LEU A 295 24.73 25.81 23.05
N ALA A 296 23.96 26.89 22.96
CA ALA A 296 23.94 27.90 24.02
C ALA A 296 23.22 27.35 25.26
N GLU A 297 23.54 27.88 26.44
CA GLU A 297 22.81 27.53 27.66
C GLU A 297 21.52 28.36 27.75
N GLY A 298 20.44 27.72 28.16
CA GLY A 298 19.12 28.33 28.34
C GLY A 298 17.99 27.34 28.08
N ASP A 299 16.75 27.77 28.27
CA ASP A 299 15.55 26.89 28.27
C ASP A 299 15.35 26.11 26.95
N HIS A 300 15.95 26.57 25.85
CA HIS A 300 15.92 25.94 24.53
C HIS A 300 16.86 24.72 24.39
N LYS A 301 17.68 24.44 25.40
CA LYS A 301 18.52 23.25 25.48
C LYS A 301 17.85 22.21 26.37
N TYR A 302 17.80 20.96 25.91
CA TYR A 302 17.29 19.83 26.66
C TYR A 302 18.29 18.67 26.63
N ASP A 303 18.77 18.27 27.81
CA ASP A 303 19.71 17.16 27.97
C ASP A 303 18.93 15.86 28.27
N LEU A 304 19.14 14.83 27.45
CA LEU A 304 18.49 13.52 27.57
C LEU A 304 19.53 12.40 27.72
N ASP A 305 19.45 11.64 28.80
CA ASP A 305 20.17 10.37 28.94
C ASP A 305 19.23 9.19 28.68
N PHE A 306 19.43 8.47 27.58
CA PHE A 306 18.60 7.32 27.20
C PHE A 306 19.43 6.22 26.52
N GLY A 307 19.22 4.95 26.92
CA GLY A 307 19.95 3.80 26.35
C GLY A 307 21.48 3.91 26.46
N GLY A 308 21.98 4.43 27.59
CA GLY A 308 23.42 4.64 27.82
C GLY A 308 24.07 5.69 26.90
N ARG A 309 23.26 6.53 26.23
CA ARG A 309 23.70 7.65 25.39
C ARG A 309 23.14 8.96 25.95
N HIS A 310 23.95 10.00 25.82
CA HIS A 310 23.59 11.38 26.15
C HIS A 310 23.30 12.15 24.85
N PHE A 311 22.22 12.94 24.84
CA PHE A 311 21.79 13.76 23.72
C PHE A 311 21.57 15.20 24.19
N GLU A 312 22.28 16.16 23.58
CA GLU A 312 22.02 17.60 23.74
C GLU A 312 21.05 18.02 22.62
N LEU A 313 19.79 18.27 22.97
CA LEU A 313 18.74 18.64 22.02
C LEU A 313 18.52 20.16 22.03
N TYR A 314 18.39 20.75 20.84
CA TYR A 314 17.68 22.03 20.73
C TYR A 314 16.18 21.75 20.67
N GLN A 315 15.41 22.51 21.44
CA GLN A 315 13.96 22.44 21.48
C GLN A 315 13.35 23.86 21.57
N HIS A 316 12.21 24.09 20.91
CA HIS A 316 11.40 25.29 21.17
C HIS A 316 9.93 25.11 20.77
N SER A 317 9.02 25.84 21.45
CA SER A 317 7.59 25.91 21.15
C SER A 317 7.13 27.34 20.86
N HIS A 318 6.72 27.62 19.64
CA HIS A 318 6.18 28.90 19.22
C HIS A 318 4.66 28.96 19.49
N LEU A 319 4.28 29.39 20.70
CA LEU A 319 2.89 29.65 21.05
C LEU A 319 2.32 30.81 20.23
N GLY A 320 1.09 30.67 19.71
CA GLY A 320 0.47 31.61 18.78
C GLY A 320 0.74 31.31 17.30
N TYR A 321 1.64 30.35 17.01
CA TYR A 321 2.03 29.97 15.64
C TYR A 321 1.52 28.58 15.21
N GLY A 322 0.59 28.00 15.97
CA GLY A 322 -0.19 26.84 15.48
C GLY A 322 -1.17 27.23 14.38
N LEU A 323 -1.65 26.25 13.60
CA LEU A 323 -2.39 26.51 12.36
C LEU A 323 -3.65 27.37 12.56
N MET A 324 -4.41 27.16 13.65
CA MET A 324 -5.63 27.92 13.93
C MET A 324 -5.31 29.33 14.44
N ALA A 325 -4.26 29.47 15.26
CA ALA A 325 -3.78 30.77 15.71
C ALA A 325 -3.23 31.61 14.54
N ALA A 326 -2.48 30.98 13.62
CA ALA A 326 -1.96 31.58 12.41
C ALA A 326 -3.06 32.09 11.46
N ARG A 327 -4.15 31.34 11.27
CA ARG A 327 -5.34 31.82 10.55
C ARG A 327 -5.88 33.13 11.16
N LYS A 328 -6.11 33.15 12.48
CA LYS A 328 -6.60 34.35 13.19
C LYS A 328 -5.63 35.52 13.04
N ALA A 329 -4.32 35.27 13.14
CA ALA A 329 -3.28 36.29 12.97
C ALA A 329 -3.21 36.84 11.53
N ILE A 330 -3.28 35.98 10.51
CA ILE A 330 -3.29 36.39 9.09
C ILE A 330 -4.54 37.23 8.76
N HIS A 331 -5.71 36.81 9.25
CA HIS A 331 -6.95 37.59 9.12
C HIS A 331 -6.85 38.95 9.84
N GLY A 332 -6.39 38.97 11.09
CA GLY A 332 -6.18 40.21 11.86
C GLY A 332 -5.17 41.16 11.21
N ALA A 333 -4.07 40.64 10.66
CA ALA A 333 -3.05 41.43 9.98
C ALA A 333 -3.56 42.11 8.70
N LEU A 334 -4.46 41.45 7.96
CA LEU A 334 -5.15 42.03 6.81
C LEU A 334 -6.14 43.11 7.25
N ILE A 335 -6.92 42.86 8.30
CA ILE A 335 -7.90 43.83 8.83
C ILE A 335 -7.20 45.09 9.36
N LYS A 336 -6.11 44.94 10.10
CA LYS A 336 -5.33 46.07 10.63
C LYS A 336 -4.67 46.91 9.54
N ASP A 337 -4.28 46.29 8.42
CA ASP A 337 -3.81 47.01 7.23
C ASP A 337 -4.93 47.83 6.56
N ILE A 338 -6.17 47.31 6.53
CA ILE A 338 -7.36 48.03 6.04
C ILE A 338 -7.76 49.17 6.99
N GLU A 339 -7.80 48.94 8.30
CA GLU A 339 -8.07 49.98 9.32
C GLU A 339 -7.04 51.12 9.24
N SER A 340 -5.75 50.80 9.05
CA SER A 340 -4.71 51.82 8.92
C SER A 340 -4.89 52.76 7.72
N LYS A 341 -5.71 52.37 6.74
CA LYS A 341 -5.98 53.09 5.49
C LYS A 341 -7.38 53.70 5.42
N ASN A 342 -8.29 53.35 6.33
CA ASN A 342 -9.70 53.75 6.29
C ASN A 342 -10.21 54.16 7.67
N THR A 343 -10.49 55.45 7.86
CA THR A 343 -10.98 56.02 9.13
C THR A 343 -12.47 55.79 9.40
N ASP A 344 -13.26 55.46 8.38
CA ASP A 344 -14.67 55.04 8.51
C ASP A 344 -14.75 53.51 8.61
N LYS A 345 -15.42 52.97 9.63
CA LYS A 345 -15.59 51.52 9.83
C LYS A 345 -16.73 50.91 8.98
N ALA A 346 -17.37 51.67 8.08
CA ALA A 346 -18.41 51.16 7.18
C ALA A 346 -17.96 50.01 6.24
N TRP A 347 -16.66 49.88 5.95
CA TRP A 347 -16.12 48.80 5.10
C TRP A 347 -16.33 47.39 5.68
N VAL A 348 -16.51 47.26 7.00
CA VAL A 348 -16.77 45.99 7.70
C VAL A 348 -18.02 45.29 7.15
N LYS A 349 -18.99 46.06 6.65
CA LYS A 349 -20.26 45.56 6.08
C LYS A 349 -20.15 45.11 4.62
N GLN A 350 -18.96 45.18 4.01
CA GLN A 350 -18.72 44.78 2.63
C GLN A 350 -17.80 43.55 2.57
N PRO A 351 -17.95 42.65 1.58
CA PRO A 351 -17.05 41.52 1.43
C PRO A 351 -15.60 41.98 1.17
N ILE A 352 -14.66 41.47 1.96
CA ILE A 352 -13.24 41.86 1.90
C ILE A 352 -12.46 40.84 1.09
N VAL A 353 -11.73 41.29 0.07
CA VAL A 353 -10.86 40.40 -0.72
C VAL A 353 -9.66 39.96 0.12
N ASN A 354 -9.52 38.65 0.34
CA ASN A 354 -8.41 38.05 1.07
C ASN A 354 -7.63 37.10 0.14
N PRO A 355 -6.34 37.37 -0.15
CA PRO A 355 -5.57 36.56 -1.10
C PRO A 355 -5.29 35.12 -0.62
N CYS A 356 -5.55 34.82 0.66
CA CYS A 356 -5.45 33.47 1.22
C CYS A 356 -6.73 32.63 1.10
N ILE A 357 -7.84 33.21 0.66
CA ILE A 357 -9.06 32.46 0.31
C ILE A 357 -9.01 32.13 -1.17
N ALA A 358 -9.30 30.90 -1.56
CA ALA A 358 -9.21 30.48 -2.96
C ALA A 358 -10.25 31.20 -3.86
N PRO A 359 -9.93 31.52 -5.13
CA PRO A 359 -10.86 32.18 -6.05
C PRO A 359 -12.22 31.50 -6.15
N GLY A 360 -13.29 32.29 -6.01
CA GLY A 360 -14.67 31.79 -6.04
C GLY A 360 -15.19 31.23 -4.71
N MET A 361 -14.38 31.21 -3.65
CA MET A 361 -14.80 30.83 -2.30
C MET A 361 -14.98 32.07 -1.40
N ASN A 362 -15.70 31.88 -0.29
CA ASN A 362 -15.85 32.88 0.76
C ASN A 362 -15.82 32.22 2.14
N LYS A 363 -15.57 33.02 3.18
CA LYS A 363 -15.58 32.59 4.58
C LYS A 363 -15.93 33.77 5.48
N THR A 364 -16.99 33.64 6.26
CA THR A 364 -17.29 34.57 7.36
C THR A 364 -16.50 34.18 8.61
N VAL A 365 -15.92 35.17 9.28
CA VAL A 365 -15.21 35.02 10.56
C VAL A 365 -15.52 36.21 11.48
N GLU A 366 -15.42 35.99 12.79
CA GLU A 366 -15.50 37.07 13.78
C GLU A 366 -14.12 37.71 13.99
N VAL A 367 -14.08 39.05 14.00
CA VAL A 367 -12.86 39.84 14.23
C VAL A 367 -13.14 40.95 15.24
N THR A 368 -12.25 41.15 16.21
CA THR A 368 -12.29 42.32 17.11
C THR A 368 -11.53 43.47 16.45
N LEU A 369 -12.15 44.63 16.33
CA LEU A 369 -11.54 45.84 15.75
C LEU A 369 -10.83 46.68 16.82
N ASP A 370 -9.79 47.43 16.44
CA ASP A 370 -9.09 48.31 17.39
C ASP A 370 -10.09 49.33 17.99
N GLY A 371 -10.25 49.31 19.32
CA GLY A 371 -11.19 50.15 20.07
C GLY A 371 -12.64 49.65 20.16
N SER A 372 -12.93 48.38 19.82
CA SER A 372 -14.23 47.72 20.04
C SER A 372 -14.11 46.62 21.09
N GLU A 373 -15.02 46.55 22.06
CA GLU A 373 -15.09 45.42 23.00
C GLU A 373 -15.84 44.22 22.40
N GLU A 374 -16.82 44.48 21.51
CA GLU A 374 -17.58 43.42 20.82
C GLU A 374 -16.89 43.02 19.49
N PRO A 375 -16.86 41.72 19.15
CA PRO A 375 -16.42 41.24 17.84
C PRO A 375 -17.45 41.55 16.75
N VAL A 376 -16.99 41.69 15.51
CA VAL A 376 -17.85 41.89 14.32
C VAL A 376 -17.64 40.78 13.30
N GLU A 377 -18.71 40.37 12.64
CA GLU A 377 -18.62 39.43 11.51
C GLU A 377 -18.05 40.12 10.27
N VAL A 378 -17.01 39.52 9.69
CA VAL A 378 -16.39 39.94 8.43
C VAL A 378 -16.47 38.78 7.45
N THR A 379 -16.99 39.03 6.25
CA THR A 379 -16.98 38.05 5.15
C THR A 379 -15.75 38.26 4.27
N PHE A 380 -14.80 37.34 4.32
CA PHE A 380 -13.70 37.29 3.36
C PHE A 380 -14.13 36.58 2.07
N VAL A 381 -13.68 37.09 0.93
CA VAL A 381 -13.87 36.49 -0.40
C VAL A 381 -12.53 36.28 -1.08
N GLY A 382 -12.41 35.19 -1.85
CA GLY A 382 -11.22 34.95 -2.67
C GLY A 382 -11.07 35.99 -3.79
N PRO A 383 -9.85 36.32 -4.22
CA PRO A 383 -9.60 37.24 -5.32
C PRO A 383 -10.11 36.68 -6.66
N SER A 384 -10.30 37.57 -7.64
CA SER A 384 -10.73 37.19 -8.99
C SER A 384 -9.68 36.43 -9.80
N GLN A 385 -8.42 36.40 -9.33
CA GLN A 385 -7.30 35.62 -9.87
C GLN A 385 -6.48 35.04 -8.71
N PRO A 386 -5.87 33.85 -8.85
CA PRO A 386 -5.06 33.23 -7.81
C PRO A 386 -3.94 34.15 -7.29
N ALA A 387 -3.82 34.28 -5.97
CA ALA A 387 -2.82 35.15 -5.33
C ALA A 387 -1.92 34.47 -4.28
N PRO A 388 -1.41 33.23 -4.51
CA PRO A 388 -0.62 32.47 -3.52
C PRO A 388 0.58 33.24 -2.97
N ALA A 389 1.31 33.99 -3.81
CA ALA A 389 2.44 34.80 -3.35
C ALA A 389 2.02 35.93 -2.40
N GLN A 390 0.85 36.55 -2.61
CA GLN A 390 0.34 37.58 -1.68
C GLN A 390 -0.10 36.96 -0.35
N CYS A 391 -0.68 35.75 -0.39
CA CYS A 391 -0.97 35.00 0.83
C CYS A 391 0.30 34.62 1.59
N ARG A 392 1.33 34.12 0.88
CA ARG A 392 2.65 33.81 1.47
C ARG A 392 3.26 35.03 2.15
N ASN A 393 3.23 36.21 1.52
CA ASN A 393 3.71 37.44 2.13
C ASN A 393 2.93 37.84 3.41
N LEU A 394 1.62 37.59 3.49
CA LEU A 394 0.85 37.80 4.72
C LEU A 394 1.24 36.80 5.82
N ALA A 395 1.46 35.53 5.45
CA ALA A 395 1.92 34.49 6.36
C ALA A 395 3.35 34.76 6.86
N GLU A 396 4.25 35.28 6.03
CA GLU A 396 5.61 35.67 6.43
C GLU A 396 5.60 36.91 7.33
N LYS A 397 4.68 37.87 7.07
CA LYS A 397 4.55 39.08 7.90
C LYS A 397 4.21 38.77 9.36
N ILE A 398 3.40 37.75 9.63
CA ILE A 398 3.05 37.38 11.02
C ILE A 398 4.20 36.69 11.77
N LEU A 399 5.27 36.25 11.09
CA LEU A 399 6.43 35.62 11.74
C LEU A 399 7.30 36.63 12.53
N ASN A 400 7.10 37.94 12.37
CA ASN A 400 7.86 38.98 13.07
C ASN A 400 9.38 38.77 12.96
N LYS A 401 9.90 38.58 11.74
CA LYS A 401 11.34 38.30 11.50
C LYS A 401 12.28 39.47 11.85
N ASP A 402 11.74 40.68 11.97
CA ASP A 402 12.48 41.90 12.33
C ASP A 402 12.56 42.14 13.85
N GLU A 403 11.97 41.26 14.67
CA GLU A 403 11.96 41.34 16.13
C GLU A 403 13.38 41.16 16.72
N GLU A 404 13.67 41.83 17.85
CA GLU A 404 15.03 41.89 18.40
C GLU A 404 15.58 40.51 18.81
N CYS A 405 16.58 40.05 18.06
CA CYS A 405 17.27 38.78 18.32
C CYS A 405 18.28 38.91 19.47
N LYS A 406 17.85 38.58 20.69
CA LYS A 406 18.69 38.66 21.92
C LYS A 406 19.87 37.70 21.92
N LEU A 407 19.75 36.57 21.23
CA LEU A 407 20.78 35.54 21.14
C LEU A 407 20.80 34.98 19.72
N ALA A 408 21.74 35.45 18.90
CA ALA A 408 21.86 35.05 17.50
C ALA A 408 22.55 33.68 17.33
N PRO A 409 22.24 32.92 16.26
CA PRO A 409 21.19 33.16 15.26
C PRO A 409 19.76 33.00 15.83
N CYS A 410 18.79 33.67 15.22
CA CYS A 410 17.37 33.54 15.54
C CYS A 410 16.57 33.07 14.30
N SER A 411 15.45 32.37 14.53
CA SER A 411 14.53 31.97 13.47
C SER A 411 13.52 33.07 13.16
N PHE A 412 12.53 33.25 14.04
CA PHE A 412 11.47 34.26 13.91
C PHE A 412 10.94 34.69 15.28
N ASN A 413 10.28 35.84 15.36
CA ASN A 413 9.79 36.45 16.62
C ASN A 413 10.88 36.58 17.71
N GLY A 414 12.12 36.91 17.32
CA GLY A 414 13.26 37.12 18.22
C GLY A 414 13.81 35.86 18.90
N ILE A 415 13.32 34.67 18.55
CA ILE A 415 13.67 33.39 19.19
C ILE A 415 15.00 32.85 18.68
N HIS A 416 15.93 32.56 19.59
CA HIS A 416 17.20 31.87 19.27
C HIS A 416 16.95 30.50 18.66
N GLN A 417 17.60 30.21 17.53
CA GLN A 417 17.56 28.87 16.93
C GLN A 417 18.86 28.61 16.14
N PRO A 418 19.56 27.47 16.34
CA PRO A 418 20.66 27.05 15.48
C PRO A 418 20.21 26.94 14.01
N LEU A 419 21.07 27.40 13.09
CA LEU A 419 20.79 27.34 11.66
C LEU A 419 20.70 25.88 11.17
N LEU A 420 19.50 25.38 10.96
CA LEU A 420 19.23 24.02 10.44
C LEU A 420 20.07 23.71 9.19
N SER A 421 20.14 24.68 8.27
CA SER A 421 20.94 24.62 7.04
C SER A 421 22.44 24.34 7.25
N LYS A 422 22.95 24.45 8.50
CA LYS A 422 24.32 24.16 8.93
C LYS A 422 24.44 23.07 10.01
N THR A 423 23.50 22.99 10.95
CA THR A 423 23.55 22.04 12.08
C THR A 423 22.76 20.74 11.86
N PHE A 424 21.96 20.67 10.79
CA PHE A 424 21.10 19.53 10.43
C PHE A 424 21.05 19.39 8.90
N THR A 425 22.08 18.77 8.32
CA THR A 425 22.47 18.93 6.90
C THR A 425 22.17 17.75 5.99
N LYS A 426 21.94 16.55 6.55
CA LYS A 426 21.72 15.30 5.80
C LYS A 426 20.57 14.46 6.36
N GLU A 427 20.20 14.73 7.59
CA GLU A 427 19.30 13.97 8.42
C GLU A 427 17.84 14.27 8.03
N ASP A 428 16.95 13.33 8.34
CA ASP A 428 15.54 13.40 7.96
C ASP A 428 14.73 14.27 8.94
N VAL A 429 13.71 14.93 8.39
CA VAL A 429 12.77 15.76 9.15
C VAL A 429 11.40 15.11 9.10
N TYR A 430 10.86 14.74 10.26
CA TYR A 430 9.50 14.22 10.41
C TYR A 430 8.58 15.36 10.84
N ILE A 431 7.45 15.48 10.13
CA ILE A 431 6.47 16.54 10.34
C ILE A 431 5.11 15.93 10.71
N PHE A 432 4.47 16.45 11.76
CA PHE A 432 3.31 15.81 12.40
C PHE A 432 2.05 16.70 12.40
N SER A 433 0.96 16.14 12.95
CA SER A 433 -0.33 16.81 13.16
C SER A 433 -0.85 17.53 11.92
N TYR A 434 -1.05 18.85 11.94
CA TYR A 434 -1.65 19.54 10.82
C TYR A 434 -0.82 19.50 9.54
N PHE A 435 0.51 19.30 9.60
CA PHE A 435 1.30 19.06 8.40
C PHE A 435 0.81 17.82 7.63
N PHE A 436 0.50 16.73 8.35
CA PHE A 436 -0.04 15.51 7.78
C PHE A 436 -1.50 15.71 7.32
N ASP A 437 -2.36 16.26 8.18
CA ASP A 437 -3.79 16.52 7.88
C ASP A 437 -4.01 17.47 6.69
N ARG A 438 -3.00 18.25 6.30
CA ARG A 438 -3.05 19.17 5.16
C ARG A 438 -2.24 18.74 3.94
N THR A 439 -1.60 17.59 3.97
CA THR A 439 -0.83 17.08 2.82
C THR A 439 -1.33 15.72 2.36
N LYS A 440 -1.64 14.80 3.29
CA LYS A 440 -2.08 13.45 2.97
C LYS A 440 -3.43 13.39 2.22
N PRO A 441 -4.49 14.13 2.61
CA PRO A 441 -5.77 14.11 1.87
C PRO A 441 -5.68 14.72 0.47
N LEU A 442 -4.60 15.47 0.17
CA LEU A 442 -4.34 16.05 -1.14
C LEU A 442 -3.34 15.21 -1.98
N GLY A 443 -3.11 13.96 -1.57
CA GLY A 443 -2.33 12.98 -2.33
C GLY A 443 -0.81 13.14 -2.24
N MET A 444 -0.27 13.84 -1.24
CA MET A 444 1.18 13.83 -1.02
C MET A 444 1.67 12.44 -0.56
N PRO A 445 2.84 11.99 -1.04
CA PRO A 445 3.49 10.77 -0.56
C PRO A 445 3.99 10.94 0.89
N ASP A 446 4.37 9.84 1.55
CA ASP A 446 4.86 9.87 2.95
C ASP A 446 6.24 10.54 3.11
N SER A 447 6.94 10.81 2.00
CA SER A 447 8.18 11.58 1.98
C SER A 447 8.17 12.49 0.76
N PHE A 448 8.40 13.78 0.98
CA PHE A 448 8.37 14.81 -0.06
C PHE A 448 9.34 15.96 0.24
N THR A 449 9.63 16.75 -0.78
CA THR A 449 10.46 17.95 -0.71
C THR A 449 9.61 19.21 -0.48
N LEU A 450 10.23 20.26 0.09
CA LEU A 450 9.60 21.60 0.18
C LEU A 450 9.23 22.17 -1.20
N ARG A 451 9.86 21.70 -2.28
CA ARG A 451 9.50 22.05 -3.66
C ARG A 451 8.17 21.43 -4.08
N GLU A 452 7.93 20.16 -3.76
CA GLU A 452 6.65 19.50 -4.04
C GLU A 452 5.52 20.09 -3.17
N MET A 453 5.80 20.40 -1.90
CA MET A 453 4.84 21.09 -1.03
C MET A 453 4.53 22.52 -1.53
N HIS A 454 5.53 23.24 -2.03
CA HIS A 454 5.33 24.54 -2.68
C HIS A 454 4.41 24.39 -3.90
N ASP A 455 4.64 23.42 -4.77
CA ASP A 455 3.88 23.26 -6.01
C ASP A 455 2.43 22.78 -5.75
N LEU A 456 2.21 21.97 -4.71
CA LEU A 456 0.87 21.70 -4.15
C LEU A 456 0.20 23.00 -3.69
N THR A 457 0.90 23.82 -2.89
CA THR A 457 0.39 25.11 -2.38
C THR A 457 -0.08 26.02 -3.51
N GLN A 458 0.72 26.14 -4.58
CA GLN A 458 0.36 26.94 -5.77
C GLN A 458 -0.94 26.43 -6.41
N THR A 459 -1.05 25.11 -6.55
CA THR A 459 -2.19 24.41 -7.18
C THR A 459 -3.48 24.57 -6.38
N VAL A 460 -3.43 24.36 -5.05
CA VAL A 460 -4.57 24.57 -4.15
C VAL A 460 -5.06 26.02 -4.21
N CYS A 461 -4.15 26.99 -4.24
CA CYS A 461 -4.51 28.41 -4.34
C CYS A 461 -5.09 28.84 -5.70
N MET A 462 -5.09 27.99 -6.72
CA MET A 462 -5.82 28.27 -7.96
C MET A 462 -7.35 28.24 -7.77
N GLY A 463 -7.84 27.62 -6.69
CA GLY A 463 -9.26 27.34 -6.50
C GLY A 463 -9.80 26.40 -7.57
N LYS A 464 -11.12 26.40 -7.77
CA LYS A 464 -11.81 25.45 -8.66
C LYS A 464 -11.29 25.44 -10.12
N SER A 465 -10.56 26.46 -10.57
CA SER A 465 -9.95 26.50 -11.92
C SER A 465 -8.63 25.72 -12.06
N GLY A 466 -8.00 25.29 -10.95
CA GLY A 466 -6.83 24.41 -10.95
C GLY A 466 -7.05 23.10 -10.19
N TRP A 467 -8.20 22.92 -9.56
CA TRP A 467 -8.52 21.71 -8.77
C TRP A 467 -8.87 20.47 -9.59
N ASP A 468 -8.96 20.58 -10.92
CA ASP A 468 -9.13 19.43 -11.84
C ASP A 468 -8.13 18.29 -11.54
N VAL A 469 -6.91 18.61 -11.08
CA VAL A 469 -5.89 17.61 -10.73
C VAL A 469 -6.22 16.79 -9.48
N PHE A 470 -7.05 17.30 -8.57
CA PHE A 470 -7.47 16.60 -7.36
C PHE A 470 -8.68 15.68 -7.58
N THR A 471 -9.31 15.73 -8.77
CA THR A 471 -10.47 14.88 -9.10
C THR A 471 -10.14 13.38 -9.19
N THR A 472 -8.85 13.03 -9.27
CA THR A 472 -8.35 11.65 -9.29
C THR A 472 -7.86 11.16 -7.92
N ILE A 473 -7.94 12.00 -6.88
CA ILE A 473 -7.51 11.68 -5.52
C ILE A 473 -8.77 11.51 -4.65
N PRO A 474 -8.99 10.35 -3.99
CA PRO A 474 -10.15 10.13 -3.13
C PRO A 474 -10.29 11.23 -2.07
N ASP A 475 -11.54 11.68 -1.85
CA ASP A 475 -11.97 12.70 -0.90
C ASP A 475 -11.33 14.09 -0.99
N ALA A 476 -10.24 14.29 -1.75
CA ALA A 476 -9.54 15.56 -1.90
C ALA A 476 -10.47 16.68 -2.36
N MET A 477 -11.38 16.41 -3.30
CA MET A 477 -12.39 17.37 -3.75
C MET A 477 -13.40 17.74 -2.65
N ALA A 478 -13.82 16.79 -1.83
CA ALA A 478 -14.76 17.04 -0.74
C ALA A 478 -14.10 17.84 0.40
N GLU A 479 -12.84 17.53 0.71
CA GLU A 479 -12.03 18.31 1.64
C GLU A 479 -11.79 19.74 1.16
N LEU A 480 -11.42 19.92 -0.12
CA LEU A 480 -11.17 21.24 -0.73
C LEU A 480 -12.44 22.10 -0.79
N ASP A 481 -13.56 21.56 -1.27
CA ASP A 481 -14.84 22.30 -1.29
C ASP A 481 -15.39 22.56 0.11
N GLY A 482 -15.11 21.68 1.08
CA GLY A 482 -15.57 21.80 2.46
C GLY A 482 -14.84 22.86 3.30
N ARG A 483 -13.64 23.33 2.90
CA ARG A 483 -12.84 24.28 3.71
C ARG A 483 -12.20 25.40 2.86
N PRO A 484 -12.75 26.63 2.85
CA PRO A 484 -12.19 27.76 2.08
C PRO A 484 -10.74 28.19 2.39
N GLU A 485 -10.17 27.70 3.50
CA GLU A 485 -8.89 28.13 4.07
C GLU A 485 -7.69 27.26 3.63
N TRP A 486 -7.87 26.23 2.80
CA TRP A 486 -6.77 25.35 2.35
C TRP A 486 -5.57 26.10 1.72
N CYS A 487 -5.82 27.19 0.99
CA CYS A 487 -4.77 28.04 0.43
C CYS A 487 -4.01 28.82 1.52
N LEU A 488 -4.70 29.24 2.59
CA LEU A 488 -4.09 29.88 3.76
C LEU A 488 -3.16 28.89 4.47
N ASP A 489 -3.69 27.71 4.79
CA ASP A 489 -2.99 26.69 5.59
C ASP A 489 -1.64 26.31 4.96
N LEU A 490 -1.65 25.97 3.67
CA LEU A 490 -0.44 25.55 2.97
C LEU A 490 0.57 26.69 2.76
N ASN A 491 0.12 27.93 2.55
CA ASN A 491 1.05 29.07 2.51
C ASN A 491 1.64 29.37 3.88
N PHE A 492 0.89 29.21 4.97
CA PHE A 492 1.44 29.34 6.32
C PHE A 492 2.47 28.26 6.62
N MET A 493 2.19 26.99 6.32
CA MET A 493 3.15 25.91 6.48
C MET A 493 4.43 26.13 5.68
N MET A 494 4.30 26.55 4.42
CA MET A 494 5.46 26.90 3.60
C MET A 494 6.24 28.11 4.14
N ALA A 495 5.56 29.15 4.62
CA ALA A 495 6.21 30.31 5.23
C ALA A 495 6.94 29.91 6.54
N LEU A 496 6.33 29.06 7.36
CA LEU A 496 6.91 28.55 8.60
C LEU A 496 8.17 27.71 8.32
N LEU A 497 8.08 26.70 7.44
CA LEU A 497 9.22 25.82 7.11
C LEU A 497 10.34 26.55 6.36
N HIS A 498 10.02 27.25 5.27
CA HIS A 498 11.03 27.91 4.45
C HIS A 498 11.56 29.19 5.09
N SER A 499 10.66 30.11 5.45
CA SER A 499 11.01 31.47 5.84
C SER A 499 11.16 31.63 7.35
N GLY A 500 10.43 30.86 8.16
CA GLY A 500 10.59 30.83 9.63
C GLY A 500 11.82 30.03 10.05
N TYR A 501 11.87 28.74 9.70
CA TYR A 501 12.91 27.81 10.11
C TYR A 501 14.17 27.79 9.21
N ASP A 502 14.24 28.60 8.15
CA ASP A 502 15.37 28.69 7.20
C ASP A 502 15.67 27.37 6.46
N MET A 503 14.63 26.59 6.12
CA MET A 503 14.80 25.36 5.34
C MET A 503 14.87 25.67 3.83
N PRO A 504 15.93 25.24 3.10
CA PRO A 504 16.09 25.56 1.69
C PRO A 504 15.19 24.71 0.78
N ILE A 505 14.54 25.35 -0.21
CA ILE A 505 13.68 24.67 -1.20
C ILE A 505 14.49 23.78 -2.17
N ASP A 506 15.75 24.11 -2.46
CA ASP A 506 16.62 23.37 -3.41
C ASP A 506 17.86 22.76 -2.73
N ARG A 507 17.74 21.57 -2.13
CA ARG A 507 18.87 20.88 -1.44
C ARG A 507 19.86 20.17 -2.40
N GLU A 508 19.55 20.03 -3.69
CA GLU A 508 20.27 19.10 -4.60
C GLU A 508 21.49 19.65 -5.37
N ARG A 509 21.64 20.97 -5.55
CA ARG A 509 22.51 21.50 -6.63
C ARG A 509 24.02 21.32 -6.41
N THR A 510 24.46 21.01 -5.19
CA THR A 510 25.88 21.00 -4.80
C THR A 510 26.57 19.64 -4.99
N ARG A 511 25.79 18.54 -5.11
CA ARG A 511 26.34 17.16 -5.12
C ARG A 511 27.04 16.80 -6.45
N TRP A 512 26.53 17.30 -7.57
CA TRP A 512 27.00 16.92 -8.91
C TRP A 512 28.36 17.51 -9.32
N ILE A 513 28.73 18.70 -8.80
CA ILE A 513 29.97 19.39 -9.20
C ILE A 513 31.21 18.73 -8.58
N LYS A 514 31.13 18.28 -7.33
CA LYS A 514 32.27 17.64 -6.62
C LYS A 514 32.59 16.26 -7.18
N THR A 515 31.56 15.45 -7.49
CA THR A 515 31.74 14.11 -8.06
C THR A 515 32.40 14.15 -9.44
N ALA A 516 32.03 15.12 -10.29
CA ALA A 516 32.62 15.26 -11.62
C ALA A 516 34.14 15.53 -11.58
N ALA A 517 34.62 16.34 -10.63
CA ALA A 517 36.04 16.64 -10.46
C ALA A 517 36.85 15.42 -9.99
N ILE A 518 36.30 14.63 -9.05
CA ILE A 518 36.95 13.42 -8.52
C ILE A 518 37.05 12.34 -9.60
N VAL A 519 35.98 12.12 -10.38
CA VAL A 519 35.97 11.17 -11.50
C VAL A 519 37.00 11.56 -12.57
N PHE A 520 37.14 12.86 -12.89
CA PHE A 520 38.13 13.32 -13.87
C PHE A 520 39.58 13.06 -13.42
N ALA A 521 39.89 13.25 -12.13
CA ALA A 521 41.21 12.95 -11.57
C ALA A 521 41.54 11.45 -11.63
N ILE A 522 40.58 10.59 -11.25
CA ILE A 522 40.76 9.13 -11.25
C ILE A 522 40.94 8.58 -12.68
N VAL A 523 40.10 9.02 -13.63
CA VAL A 523 40.22 8.60 -15.04
C VAL A 523 41.56 9.01 -15.65
N THR A 524 42.07 10.19 -15.29
CA THR A 524 43.39 10.64 -15.76
C THR A 524 44.53 9.79 -15.17
N LEU A 525 44.43 9.36 -13.91
CA LEU A 525 45.44 8.52 -13.26
C LEU A 525 45.52 7.11 -13.87
N PHE A 526 44.37 6.49 -14.17
CA PHE A 526 44.32 5.14 -14.74
C PHE A 526 44.81 5.08 -16.20
N TYR A 527 44.68 6.16 -16.97
CA TYR A 527 45.10 6.19 -18.38
C TYR A 527 46.63 6.05 -18.59
N PHE A 528 47.44 6.31 -17.55
CA PHE A 528 48.91 6.34 -17.65
C PHE A 528 49.64 5.09 -17.09
N ILE A 529 48.94 4.13 -16.47
CA ILE A 529 49.60 3.10 -15.62
C ILE A 529 49.43 1.64 -16.13
N SER A 530 48.48 1.34 -17.02
CA SER A 530 48.17 -0.07 -17.36
C SER A 530 49.11 -0.70 -18.42
N PRO A 531 49.83 -1.81 -18.13
CA PRO A 531 50.58 -2.59 -19.12
C PRO A 531 49.68 -3.47 -19.98
N LYS A 532 50.18 -3.92 -21.14
CA LYS A 532 49.41 -4.71 -22.11
C LYS A 532 49.55 -6.23 -21.91
N GLY A 533 48.39 -6.90 -21.79
CA GLY A 533 48.06 -8.12 -22.55
C GLY A 533 48.49 -9.47 -22.02
N VAL A 534 47.50 -10.34 -21.78
CA VAL A 534 47.60 -11.81 -21.89
C VAL A 534 46.25 -12.32 -22.42
N GLU A 535 46.25 -13.22 -23.41
CA GLU A 535 45.07 -14.02 -23.82
C GLU A 535 45.03 -15.33 -23.05
N VAL A 536 43.84 -15.75 -22.57
CA VAL A 536 43.58 -17.14 -22.15
C VAL A 536 42.14 -17.52 -22.52
N TYR A 537 41.98 -18.63 -23.25
CA TYR A 537 40.70 -19.31 -23.45
C TYR A 537 40.37 -20.17 -22.23
N HIS A 538 39.10 -20.27 -21.82
CA HIS A 538 38.63 -21.49 -21.16
C HIS A 538 37.15 -21.80 -21.41
N GLU A 539 36.92 -23.01 -21.89
CA GLU A 539 35.65 -23.71 -22.03
C GLU A 539 35.22 -24.26 -20.65
N VAL A 540 33.94 -24.12 -20.26
CA VAL A 540 33.45 -24.54 -18.94
C VAL A 540 32.81 -25.92 -19.04
N THR A 541 33.59 -26.96 -18.73
CA THR A 541 33.06 -28.27 -18.34
C THR A 541 32.96 -28.35 -16.81
N HIS A 542 31.77 -28.64 -16.28
CA HIS A 542 31.62 -28.97 -14.87
C HIS A 542 32.03 -30.44 -14.63
N PRO A 543 32.91 -30.74 -13.66
CA PRO A 543 33.27 -32.12 -13.33
C PRO A 543 32.15 -32.77 -12.51
N ALA A 544 31.57 -33.85 -13.03
CA ALA A 544 30.67 -34.69 -12.26
C ALA A 544 31.44 -35.44 -11.17
N GLN A 545 31.15 -35.18 -9.89
CA GLN A 545 31.42 -36.15 -8.83
C GLN A 545 30.52 -37.37 -9.06
N GLY A 546 31.04 -38.57 -8.75
CA GLY A 546 30.55 -39.83 -9.33
C GLY A 546 29.11 -40.20 -8.97
N ASN A 547 28.15 -39.79 -9.80
CA ASN A 547 26.75 -40.16 -9.61
C ASN A 547 26.45 -41.59 -10.10
N ASN A 548 25.70 -42.28 -9.25
CA ASN A 548 25.47 -43.72 -9.30
C ASN A 548 24.05 -44.05 -9.79
N GLY A 549 23.32 -43.06 -10.31
CA GLY A 549 21.91 -43.11 -10.70
C GLY A 549 21.58 -43.85 -11.99
N GLN A 550 20.30 -43.86 -12.34
CA GLN A 550 19.71 -44.65 -13.43
C GLN A 550 19.96 -44.02 -14.81
N SER A 551 20.21 -44.86 -15.81
CA SER A 551 20.18 -44.49 -17.24
C SER A 551 18.90 -45.04 -17.88
N PRO A 552 18.38 -44.42 -18.96
CA PRO A 552 17.25 -44.98 -19.70
C PRO A 552 17.63 -46.33 -20.31
N SER A 553 16.72 -47.31 -20.26
CA SER A 553 16.87 -48.61 -20.91
C SER A 553 16.76 -48.53 -22.44
N ASP A 554 16.02 -47.55 -22.96
CA ASP A 554 16.00 -47.16 -24.37
C ASP A 554 16.06 -45.62 -24.51
N SER A 555 16.89 -45.15 -25.45
CA SER A 555 17.11 -43.74 -25.74
C SER A 555 15.85 -43.01 -26.21
N SER A 556 14.83 -43.71 -26.71
CA SER A 556 13.60 -43.11 -27.25
C SER A 556 12.75 -42.35 -26.22
N TYR A 557 12.94 -42.59 -24.92
CA TYR A 557 12.26 -41.89 -23.83
C TYR A 557 13.23 -41.30 -22.78
N GLY A 558 14.49 -41.06 -23.19
CA GLY A 558 15.47 -40.35 -22.39
C GLY A 558 15.30 -38.82 -22.37
N THR A 559 16.37 -38.14 -21.94
CA THR A 559 16.54 -36.69 -21.96
C THR A 559 17.85 -36.33 -22.64
N GLU A 560 17.89 -35.15 -23.28
CA GLU A 560 19.13 -34.56 -23.81
C GLU A 560 19.94 -33.83 -22.72
N ARG A 561 19.40 -33.64 -21.52
CA ARG A 561 20.01 -32.88 -20.42
C ARG A 561 21.11 -33.66 -19.69
N CYS A 562 20.95 -34.98 -19.52
CA CYS A 562 21.94 -35.85 -18.88
C CYS A 562 21.76 -37.33 -19.25
N THR A 563 22.80 -38.13 -19.04
CA THR A 563 22.81 -39.58 -19.33
C THR A 563 22.51 -40.47 -18.12
N LYS A 564 22.46 -39.89 -16.93
CA LYS A 564 22.16 -40.55 -15.64
C LYS A 564 21.36 -39.62 -14.73
N SER A 565 20.39 -40.16 -14.01
CA SER A 565 19.68 -39.43 -12.97
C SER A 565 20.60 -39.11 -11.78
N TYR A 566 20.17 -38.13 -10.98
CA TYR A 566 20.87 -37.66 -9.80
C TYR A 566 21.02 -38.74 -8.71
N SER A 567 20.03 -39.61 -8.55
CA SER A 567 19.99 -40.65 -7.51
C SER A 567 19.54 -42.01 -8.06
N LYS A 568 19.76 -43.10 -7.30
CA LYS A 568 19.38 -44.47 -7.72
C LYS A 568 17.88 -44.74 -7.62
N ASP A 569 17.22 -44.00 -6.73
CA ASP A 569 15.79 -44.01 -6.41
C ASP A 569 14.94 -43.25 -7.44
N LYS A 570 15.53 -42.31 -8.21
CA LYS A 570 14.83 -41.54 -9.24
C LYS A 570 15.10 -42.09 -10.65
N PRO A 571 14.06 -42.32 -11.48
CA PRO A 571 14.24 -42.61 -12.91
C PRO A 571 14.74 -41.35 -13.65
N ILE A 572 15.37 -41.54 -14.80
CA ILE A 572 15.94 -40.44 -15.61
C ILE A 572 14.89 -39.40 -16.04
N VAL A 573 13.69 -39.86 -16.40
CA VAL A 573 12.56 -39.08 -16.87
C VAL A 573 11.28 -39.57 -16.17
N GLN A 574 10.39 -38.65 -15.86
CA GLN A 574 9.04 -38.93 -15.34
C GLN A 574 8.00 -38.13 -16.14
N TYR A 575 6.78 -38.66 -16.21
CA TYR A 575 5.62 -37.93 -16.71
C TYR A 575 4.57 -37.82 -15.62
N VAL A 576 3.80 -36.73 -15.63
CA VAL A 576 2.64 -36.53 -14.74
C VAL A 576 1.49 -35.96 -15.56
N LEU A 577 0.27 -36.46 -15.32
CA LEU A 577 -0.96 -35.97 -15.93
C LEU A 577 -1.77 -35.23 -14.87
N MET A 578 -2.04 -33.95 -15.10
CA MET A 578 -2.93 -33.16 -14.25
C MET A 578 -4.14 -32.71 -15.07
N ILE A 579 -5.34 -33.02 -14.57
CA ILE A 579 -6.60 -32.57 -15.15
C ILE A 579 -7.20 -31.51 -14.24
N ASP A 580 -7.32 -30.29 -14.77
CA ASP A 580 -8.08 -29.20 -14.18
C ASP A 580 -9.53 -29.28 -14.67
N ALA A 581 -10.44 -29.62 -13.76
CA ALA A 581 -11.88 -29.59 -13.99
C ALA A 581 -12.45 -28.23 -13.57
N GLY A 582 -12.25 -27.24 -14.45
CA GLY A 582 -12.82 -25.90 -14.36
C GLY A 582 -14.34 -25.86 -14.52
N SER A 583 -14.96 -24.72 -14.16
CA SER A 583 -16.41 -24.51 -14.29
C SER A 583 -16.88 -24.33 -15.74
N THR A 584 -16.04 -23.73 -16.59
CA THR A 584 -16.36 -23.39 -17.99
C THR A 584 -15.76 -24.36 -19.01
N GLY A 585 -14.93 -25.29 -18.58
CA GLY A 585 -14.22 -26.25 -19.42
C GLY A 585 -13.21 -27.03 -18.59
N SER A 586 -12.77 -28.19 -19.09
CA SER A 586 -11.68 -28.97 -18.47
C SER A 586 -10.39 -28.83 -19.27
N ARG A 587 -9.25 -28.96 -18.62
CA ARG A 587 -7.91 -28.96 -19.25
C ARG A 587 -7.11 -30.18 -18.81
N ILE A 588 -6.17 -30.61 -19.65
CA ILE A 588 -5.10 -31.53 -19.27
C ILE A 588 -3.74 -30.91 -19.53
N HIS A 589 -2.82 -31.17 -18.59
CA HIS A 589 -1.41 -30.90 -18.70
C HIS A 589 -0.66 -32.23 -18.64
N VAL A 590 0.14 -32.51 -19.67
CA VAL A 590 1.04 -33.67 -19.74
C VAL A 590 2.45 -33.13 -19.54
N TYR A 591 2.95 -33.21 -18.31
CA TYR A 591 4.29 -32.74 -17.97
C TYR A 591 5.32 -33.83 -18.17
N LYS A 592 6.46 -33.49 -18.79
CA LYS A 592 7.68 -34.31 -18.84
C LYS A 592 8.76 -33.67 -17.97
N PHE A 593 9.28 -34.39 -17.00
CA PHE A 593 10.39 -33.96 -16.15
C PHE A 593 11.63 -34.83 -16.36
N ASN A 594 12.83 -34.26 -16.17
CA ASN A 594 14.04 -35.01 -15.92
C ASN A 594 14.47 -34.93 -14.46
N ASN A 595 15.26 -35.91 -14.02
CA ASN A 595 15.91 -35.92 -12.71
C ASN A 595 17.43 -35.82 -12.83
N CYS A 596 17.93 -34.88 -13.65
CA CYS A 596 19.36 -34.62 -13.78
C CYS A 596 19.93 -33.89 -12.55
N GLY A 597 19.12 -33.07 -11.90
CA GLY A 597 19.42 -32.39 -10.64
C GLY A 597 18.79 -33.06 -9.41
N ASP A 598 19.04 -32.45 -8.24
CA ASP A 598 18.42 -32.83 -6.98
C ASP A 598 16.89 -32.65 -7.00
N THR A 599 16.44 -31.55 -7.62
CA THR A 599 15.04 -31.20 -7.91
C THR A 599 14.68 -31.59 -9.35
N PRO A 600 13.48 -32.14 -9.63
CA PRO A 600 13.06 -32.41 -11.00
C PRO A 600 12.98 -31.14 -11.85
N GLU A 601 13.50 -31.18 -13.07
CA GLU A 601 13.45 -30.08 -14.06
C GLU A 601 12.37 -30.38 -15.10
N LEU A 602 11.45 -29.44 -15.32
CA LEU A 602 10.43 -29.51 -16.36
C LEU A 602 11.05 -29.35 -17.76
N GLU A 603 10.87 -30.35 -18.62
CA GLU A 603 11.38 -30.34 -19.99
C GLU A 603 10.33 -29.87 -21.00
N HIS A 604 9.09 -30.34 -20.84
CA HIS A 604 8.00 -30.12 -21.78
C HIS A 604 6.64 -30.17 -21.08
N GLU A 605 5.70 -29.37 -21.58
CA GLU A 605 4.27 -29.43 -21.24
C GLU A 605 3.49 -29.59 -22.55
N GLU A 606 2.70 -30.66 -22.66
CA GLU A 606 1.62 -30.71 -23.65
C GLU A 606 0.30 -30.28 -22.98
N PHE A 607 -0.36 -29.27 -23.55
CA PHE A 607 -1.57 -28.68 -22.98
C PHE A 607 -2.75 -28.76 -23.96
N LYS A 608 -3.90 -29.23 -23.46
CA LYS A 608 -5.17 -29.17 -24.20
C LYS A 608 -6.31 -28.78 -23.27
N MET A 609 -7.16 -27.88 -23.76
CA MET A 609 -8.45 -27.51 -23.16
C MET A 609 -9.61 -28.03 -24.02
N THR A 610 -10.72 -28.38 -23.39
CA THR A 610 -11.98 -28.71 -24.06
C THR A 610 -12.54 -27.50 -24.82
N GLU A 611 -13.27 -27.75 -25.90
CA GLU A 611 -13.98 -26.68 -26.61
C GLU A 611 -15.07 -26.03 -25.71
N LYS A 612 -15.40 -24.76 -25.96
CA LYS A 612 -16.27 -23.95 -25.08
C LYS A 612 -17.69 -24.51 -24.94
N ASP A 613 -18.19 -25.19 -25.97
CA ASP A 613 -19.50 -25.83 -26.00
C ASP A 613 -19.56 -27.12 -25.17
N VAL A 614 -18.44 -27.80 -24.95
CA VAL A 614 -18.33 -28.96 -24.04
C VAL A 614 -18.65 -28.54 -22.61
N GLY A 615 -18.02 -27.46 -22.13
CA GLY A 615 -18.20 -26.96 -20.76
C GLY A 615 -17.43 -27.75 -19.69
N GLY A 616 -17.54 -27.32 -18.44
CA GLY A 616 -16.92 -27.99 -17.28
C GLY A 616 -17.76 -29.15 -16.73
N LEU A 617 -17.17 -29.96 -15.84
CA LEU A 617 -17.86 -31.11 -15.23
C LEU A 617 -19.22 -30.75 -14.60
N SER A 618 -19.34 -29.57 -14.00
CA SER A 618 -20.58 -29.07 -13.37
C SER A 618 -21.74 -28.86 -14.34
N LYS A 619 -21.49 -28.77 -15.66
CA LYS A 619 -22.54 -28.69 -16.69
C LYS A 619 -23.36 -29.98 -16.78
N TYR A 620 -22.75 -31.11 -16.42
CA TYR A 620 -23.34 -32.45 -16.50
C TYR A 620 -24.01 -32.86 -15.18
N ASN A 621 -24.59 -31.90 -14.46
CA ASN A 621 -25.33 -32.17 -13.23
C ASN A 621 -26.48 -33.14 -13.52
N GLY A 622 -26.52 -34.28 -12.82
CA GLY A 622 -27.45 -35.38 -13.07
C GLY A 622 -26.99 -36.44 -14.09
N ASP A 623 -25.85 -36.26 -14.79
CA ASP A 623 -25.25 -37.26 -15.69
C ASP A 623 -23.74 -37.44 -15.45
N PRO A 624 -23.34 -38.22 -14.42
CA PRO A 624 -21.94 -38.52 -14.13
C PRO A 624 -21.17 -39.18 -15.29
N VAL A 625 -21.85 -39.96 -16.13
CA VAL A 625 -21.20 -40.71 -17.22
C VAL A 625 -20.84 -39.77 -18.37
N ALA A 626 -21.72 -38.82 -18.70
CA ALA A 626 -21.39 -37.75 -19.65
C ALA A 626 -20.28 -36.84 -19.10
N ALA A 627 -20.27 -36.55 -17.79
CA ALA A 627 -19.22 -35.78 -17.15
C ALA A 627 -17.84 -36.44 -17.33
N ALA A 628 -17.72 -37.75 -17.03
CA ALA A 628 -16.48 -38.50 -17.21
C ALA A 628 -16.02 -38.54 -18.67
N LYS A 629 -16.94 -38.82 -19.61
CA LYS A 629 -16.63 -38.87 -21.06
C LYS A 629 -16.24 -37.53 -21.67
N SER A 630 -16.62 -36.39 -21.07
CA SER A 630 -16.14 -35.09 -21.54
C SER A 630 -14.62 -34.91 -21.42
N LEU A 631 -13.93 -35.77 -20.65
CA LEU A 631 -12.48 -35.81 -20.50
C LEU A 631 -11.78 -36.67 -21.59
N ASP A 632 -12.51 -37.47 -22.38
CA ASP A 632 -11.92 -38.36 -23.40
C ASP A 632 -11.04 -37.63 -24.43
N PRO A 633 -11.41 -36.43 -24.96
CA PRO A 633 -10.56 -35.68 -25.87
C PRO A 633 -9.24 -35.20 -25.22
N LEU A 634 -9.25 -35.04 -23.89
CA LEU A 634 -8.07 -34.67 -23.11
C LEU A 634 -7.18 -35.88 -22.87
N MET A 635 -7.77 -36.99 -22.43
CA MET A 635 -7.04 -38.25 -22.21
C MET A 635 -6.44 -38.83 -23.49
N LYS A 636 -7.03 -38.52 -24.66
CA LYS A 636 -6.39 -38.80 -25.95
C LYS A 636 -5.01 -38.13 -26.08
N VAL A 637 -4.85 -36.88 -25.65
CA VAL A 637 -3.56 -36.18 -25.70
C VAL A 637 -2.53 -36.87 -24.81
N ALA A 638 -2.90 -37.28 -23.59
CA ALA A 638 -2.02 -38.09 -22.74
C ALA A 638 -1.64 -39.43 -23.40
N MET A 639 -2.57 -40.09 -24.08
CA MET A 639 -2.34 -41.34 -24.79
C MET A 639 -1.45 -41.20 -26.03
N ASP A 640 -1.48 -40.06 -26.71
CA ASP A 640 -0.63 -39.76 -27.87
C ASP A 640 0.78 -39.28 -27.45
N THR A 641 0.89 -38.51 -26.37
CA THR A 641 2.14 -37.86 -25.92
C THR A 641 3.03 -38.76 -25.03
N VAL A 642 2.45 -39.57 -24.13
CA VAL A 642 3.25 -40.38 -23.19
C VAL A 642 3.74 -41.66 -23.89
N PRO A 643 5.05 -41.99 -23.87
CA PRO A 643 5.57 -43.24 -24.43
C PRO A 643 4.93 -44.48 -23.82
N ASN A 644 4.59 -45.49 -24.65
CA ASN A 644 3.86 -46.69 -24.19
C ASN A 644 4.51 -47.41 -22.99
N ALA A 645 5.85 -47.45 -22.91
CA ALA A 645 6.58 -48.03 -21.80
C ALA A 645 6.40 -47.28 -20.46
N LEU A 646 6.12 -45.96 -20.52
CA LEU A 646 6.01 -45.10 -19.34
C LEU A 646 4.57 -44.89 -18.87
N LYS A 647 3.55 -45.19 -19.69
CA LYS A 647 2.11 -45.01 -19.34
C LYS A 647 1.74 -45.70 -18.02
N GLY A 648 2.25 -46.90 -17.77
CA GLY A 648 2.01 -47.64 -16.53
C GLY A 648 2.65 -47.01 -15.27
N CYS A 649 3.64 -46.12 -15.43
CA CYS A 649 4.32 -45.38 -14.37
C CYS A 649 4.05 -43.87 -14.40
N THR A 650 3.00 -43.43 -15.10
CA THR A 650 2.68 -42.00 -15.30
C THR A 650 1.39 -41.67 -14.55
N PRO A 651 1.45 -41.07 -13.34
CA PRO A 651 0.26 -40.80 -12.55
C PRO A 651 -0.69 -39.82 -13.23
N VAL A 652 -1.99 -40.04 -13.03
CA VAL A 652 -3.05 -39.07 -13.33
C VAL A 652 -3.77 -38.64 -12.05
N ALA A 653 -3.97 -37.32 -11.94
CA ALA A 653 -4.82 -36.71 -10.93
C ALA A 653 -5.83 -35.75 -11.57
N VAL A 654 -7.00 -35.63 -10.95
CA VAL A 654 -8.06 -34.68 -11.31
C VAL A 654 -8.35 -33.80 -10.11
N LYS A 655 -8.24 -32.49 -10.28
CA LYS A 655 -8.75 -31.54 -9.28
C LYS A 655 -9.85 -30.70 -9.92
N ALA A 656 -11.04 -30.74 -9.32
CA ALA A 656 -12.15 -29.88 -9.69
C ALA A 656 -12.15 -28.59 -8.84
N THR A 657 -12.58 -27.49 -9.45
CA THR A 657 -12.59 -26.16 -8.83
C THR A 657 -13.98 -25.80 -8.27
N ALA A 658 -14.17 -24.56 -7.82
CA ALA A 658 -15.41 -24.07 -7.22
C ALA A 658 -16.69 -24.34 -8.03
N GLY A 659 -16.60 -24.48 -9.36
CA GLY A 659 -17.75 -24.85 -10.22
C GLY A 659 -18.46 -26.13 -9.76
N LEU A 660 -17.69 -27.18 -9.42
CA LEU A 660 -18.25 -28.46 -9.01
C LEU A 660 -18.77 -28.44 -7.56
N ARG A 661 -18.36 -27.48 -6.72
CA ARG A 661 -18.96 -27.28 -5.37
C ARG A 661 -20.41 -26.84 -5.45
N MET A 662 -20.74 -26.01 -6.43
CA MET A 662 -22.01 -25.29 -6.49
C MET A 662 -23.21 -26.14 -6.92
N ILE A 663 -23.00 -27.38 -7.40
CA ILE A 663 -24.09 -28.29 -7.81
C ILE A 663 -24.61 -29.19 -6.68
N GLY A 664 -24.03 -29.09 -5.48
CA GLY A 664 -24.42 -29.86 -4.29
C GLY A 664 -23.66 -31.19 -4.15
N LYS A 665 -23.28 -31.52 -2.91
CA LYS A 665 -22.32 -32.59 -2.56
C LYS A 665 -22.61 -33.93 -3.23
N GLU A 666 -23.87 -34.38 -3.24
CA GLU A 666 -24.27 -35.67 -3.80
C GLU A 666 -23.98 -35.76 -5.31
N ALA A 667 -24.32 -34.72 -6.07
CA ALA A 667 -24.05 -34.66 -7.51
C ALA A 667 -22.55 -34.54 -7.80
N SER A 668 -21.83 -33.74 -7.02
CA SER A 668 -20.37 -33.60 -7.11
C SER A 668 -19.64 -34.92 -6.86
N ASP A 669 -20.01 -35.62 -5.78
CA ASP A 669 -19.41 -36.90 -5.39
C ASP A 669 -19.69 -37.99 -6.45
N ALA A 670 -20.91 -38.03 -7.00
CA ALA A 670 -21.28 -38.96 -8.06
C ALA A 670 -20.44 -38.73 -9.34
N ILE A 671 -20.25 -37.47 -9.75
CA ILE A 671 -19.38 -37.11 -10.88
C ILE A 671 -17.94 -37.52 -10.62
N LEU A 672 -17.38 -37.22 -9.44
CA LEU A 672 -15.98 -37.56 -9.11
C LEU A 672 -15.75 -39.08 -8.99
N ALA A 673 -16.72 -39.82 -8.47
CA ALA A 673 -16.66 -41.28 -8.41
C ALA A 673 -16.65 -41.91 -9.82
N GLU A 674 -17.47 -41.40 -10.74
CA GLU A 674 -17.52 -41.89 -12.12
C GLU A 674 -16.28 -41.45 -12.93
N VAL A 675 -15.78 -40.22 -12.74
CA VAL A 675 -14.50 -39.78 -13.31
C VAL A 675 -13.35 -40.68 -12.84
N ARG A 676 -13.29 -41.03 -11.54
CA ARG A 676 -12.29 -41.97 -11.02
C ARG A 676 -12.46 -43.36 -11.65
N ARG A 677 -13.67 -43.92 -11.70
CA ARG A 677 -13.95 -45.23 -12.31
C ARG A 677 -13.46 -45.26 -13.76
N HIS A 678 -13.79 -44.22 -14.53
CA HIS A 678 -13.42 -44.05 -15.93
C HIS A 678 -11.89 -44.02 -16.13
N LEU A 679 -11.16 -43.23 -15.32
CA LEU A 679 -9.70 -43.18 -15.37
C LEU A 679 -9.04 -44.51 -14.92
N GLU A 680 -9.60 -45.20 -13.92
CA GLU A 680 -9.06 -46.45 -13.41
C GLU A 680 -9.29 -47.65 -14.35
N GLN A 681 -10.42 -47.68 -15.08
CA GLN A 681 -10.83 -48.82 -15.91
C GLN A 681 -10.49 -48.67 -17.40
N ASP A 682 -10.62 -47.46 -17.94
CA ASP A 682 -10.57 -47.24 -19.39
C ASP A 682 -9.20 -46.71 -19.88
N TYR A 683 -8.28 -46.36 -18.97
CA TYR A 683 -6.94 -45.82 -19.28
C TYR A 683 -5.78 -46.56 -18.57
N PRO A 684 -4.59 -46.64 -19.20
CA PRO A 684 -3.45 -47.38 -18.65
C PRO A 684 -2.77 -46.69 -17.46
N PHE A 685 -2.98 -45.38 -17.28
CA PHE A 685 -2.33 -44.56 -16.27
C PHE A 685 -2.72 -44.95 -14.83
N PRO A 686 -1.79 -45.04 -13.87
CA PRO A 686 -2.15 -45.13 -12.45
C PRO A 686 -2.86 -43.84 -12.01
N VAL A 687 -4.08 -43.98 -11.47
CA VAL A 687 -4.79 -42.88 -10.81
C VAL A 687 -4.23 -42.77 -9.39
N VAL A 688 -3.96 -41.56 -8.93
CA VAL A 688 -3.57 -41.33 -7.53
C VAL A 688 -4.71 -41.80 -6.60
N ASP A 689 -4.38 -42.41 -5.47
CA ASP A 689 -5.33 -43.02 -4.55
C ASP A 689 -6.27 -41.99 -3.89
N LYS A 690 -7.17 -42.43 -3.00
CA LYS A 690 -8.17 -41.55 -2.40
C LYS A 690 -7.59 -40.78 -1.21
N GLU A 691 -6.68 -41.43 -0.52
CA GLU A 691 -5.96 -40.98 0.67
C GLU A 691 -5.04 -39.79 0.34
N ASN A 692 -4.49 -39.75 -0.88
CA ASN A 692 -3.70 -38.64 -1.45
C ASN A 692 -4.53 -37.82 -2.46
N GLU A 693 -5.86 -37.85 -2.34
CA GLU A 693 -6.81 -36.98 -3.04
C GLU A 693 -6.73 -36.97 -4.58
N GLY A 694 -6.47 -38.12 -5.21
CA GLY A 694 -6.19 -38.18 -6.66
C GLY A 694 -7.33 -37.75 -7.59
N VAL A 695 -8.57 -37.77 -7.11
CA VAL A 695 -9.76 -37.26 -7.84
C VAL A 695 -10.65 -36.59 -6.80
N VAL A 696 -10.61 -35.25 -6.72
CA VAL A 696 -11.26 -34.47 -5.65
C VAL A 696 -11.67 -33.07 -6.12
N ILE A 697 -12.46 -32.35 -5.32
CA ILE A 697 -12.55 -30.88 -5.40
C ILE A 697 -11.42 -30.29 -4.58
N MET A 698 -10.46 -29.61 -5.21
CA MET A 698 -9.29 -29.03 -4.53
C MET A 698 -9.67 -27.75 -3.78
N ASP A 699 -9.22 -27.60 -2.52
CA ASP A 699 -9.49 -26.39 -1.75
C ASP A 699 -8.98 -25.12 -2.42
N GLY A 700 -9.72 -24.01 -2.25
CA GLY A 700 -9.35 -22.72 -2.84
C GLY A 700 -8.03 -22.18 -2.30
N SER A 701 -7.66 -22.52 -1.06
CA SER A 701 -6.33 -22.24 -0.49
C SER A 701 -5.21 -22.92 -1.29
N LEU A 702 -5.34 -24.23 -1.49
CA LEU A 702 -4.40 -25.07 -2.23
C LEU A 702 -4.29 -24.65 -3.71
N GLU A 703 -5.39 -24.21 -4.33
CA GLU A 703 -5.39 -23.63 -5.68
C GLU A 703 -4.40 -22.46 -5.77
N GLY A 704 -4.45 -21.52 -4.83
CA GLY A 704 -3.51 -20.40 -4.74
C GLY A 704 -2.07 -20.85 -4.48
N VAL A 705 -1.86 -21.75 -3.51
CA VAL A 705 -0.52 -22.21 -3.11
C VAL A 705 0.18 -22.94 -4.26
N TYR A 706 -0.52 -23.83 -4.97
CA TYR A 706 0.04 -24.51 -6.13
C TYR A 706 0.30 -23.55 -7.31
N ALA A 707 -0.52 -22.50 -7.50
CA ALA A 707 -0.25 -21.46 -8.50
C ALA A 707 1.00 -20.61 -8.15
N TRP A 708 1.22 -20.34 -6.87
CA TRP A 708 2.46 -19.73 -6.37
C TRP A 708 3.68 -20.62 -6.61
N ILE A 709 3.56 -21.93 -6.36
CA ILE A 709 4.61 -22.92 -6.63
C ILE A 709 4.94 -22.94 -8.13
N THR A 710 3.94 -23.08 -9.01
CA THR A 710 4.12 -23.03 -10.48
C THR A 710 4.89 -21.78 -10.89
N THR A 711 4.44 -20.60 -10.43
CA THR A 711 4.98 -19.31 -10.85
C THR A 711 6.44 -19.18 -10.43
N ASN A 712 6.75 -19.43 -9.16
CA ASN A 712 8.11 -19.29 -8.64
C ASN A 712 9.05 -20.38 -9.17
N TYR A 713 8.55 -21.58 -9.44
CA TYR A 713 9.32 -22.65 -10.08
C TYR A 713 9.67 -22.30 -11.53
N LEU A 714 8.70 -21.82 -12.32
CA LEU A 714 8.93 -21.41 -13.70
C LEU A 714 9.82 -20.16 -13.80
N LEU A 715 9.76 -19.23 -12.83
CA LEU A 715 10.74 -18.15 -12.72
C LEU A 715 12.15 -18.68 -12.36
N GLY A 716 12.23 -19.76 -11.57
CA GLY A 716 13.47 -20.38 -11.10
C GLY A 716 13.83 -20.02 -9.65
N LYS A 717 12.97 -19.24 -8.97
CA LYS A 717 13.13 -18.75 -7.59
C LYS A 717 12.95 -19.84 -6.53
N ILE A 718 12.26 -20.93 -6.87
CA ILE A 718 12.21 -22.18 -6.09
C ILE A 718 12.64 -23.35 -6.97
N GLY A 719 13.29 -24.36 -6.39
CA GLY A 719 13.89 -25.49 -7.13
C GLY A 719 15.10 -25.15 -8.02
N GLY A 720 15.28 -23.89 -8.42
CA GLY A 720 16.43 -23.41 -9.18
C GLY A 720 17.58 -22.85 -8.33
N PRO A 721 18.66 -22.38 -8.99
CA PRO A 721 19.80 -21.74 -8.34
C PRO A 721 19.52 -20.30 -7.88
N ASP A 722 18.50 -19.64 -8.43
CA ASP A 722 18.08 -18.31 -7.99
C ASP A 722 17.38 -18.41 -6.63
N LYS A 723 17.92 -17.68 -5.65
CA LYS A 723 17.41 -17.65 -4.26
C LYS A 723 16.85 -16.28 -3.86
N SER A 724 16.57 -15.40 -4.84
CA SER A 724 15.91 -14.11 -4.63
C SER A 724 14.50 -14.25 -4.05
N GLU A 725 13.96 -13.12 -3.59
CA GLU A 725 12.62 -12.97 -3.02
C GLU A 725 11.56 -13.45 -4.02
N THR A 726 10.60 -14.23 -3.54
CA THR A 726 9.58 -14.87 -4.38
C THR A 726 8.57 -13.86 -4.93
N ALA A 727 7.88 -14.24 -6.00
CA ALA A 727 6.78 -13.47 -6.56
C ALA A 727 5.45 -13.87 -5.90
N ALA A 728 4.57 -12.89 -5.70
CA ALA A 728 3.20 -13.12 -5.25
C ALA A 728 2.30 -13.53 -6.41
N VAL A 729 1.25 -14.29 -6.10
CA VAL A 729 0.26 -14.77 -7.06
C VAL A 729 -1.14 -14.39 -6.63
N PHE A 730 -1.87 -13.79 -7.56
CA PHE A 730 -3.25 -13.35 -7.41
C PHE A 730 -4.08 -13.97 -8.55
N ASP A 731 -4.91 -14.94 -8.22
CA ASP A 731 -5.77 -15.61 -9.21
C ASP A 731 -7.20 -15.10 -9.08
N LEU A 732 -7.81 -14.67 -10.19
CA LEU A 732 -9.21 -14.29 -10.23
C LEU A 732 -9.98 -15.31 -11.06
N GLY A 733 -10.49 -16.31 -10.36
CA GLY A 733 -11.38 -17.34 -10.90
C GLY A 733 -12.82 -16.84 -11.09
N GLY A 734 -13.72 -17.76 -11.45
CA GLY A 734 -15.14 -17.46 -11.65
C GLY A 734 -15.93 -17.29 -10.35
N GLY A 735 -15.68 -18.15 -9.36
CA GLY A 735 -16.40 -18.18 -8.08
C GLY A 735 -15.61 -17.67 -6.87
N SER A 736 -14.28 -17.68 -6.93
CA SER A 736 -13.36 -17.21 -5.88
C SER A 736 -12.24 -16.37 -6.48
N THR A 737 -11.52 -15.65 -5.62
CA THR A 737 -10.21 -15.08 -5.92
C THR A 737 -9.21 -15.49 -4.84
N GLN A 738 -8.00 -15.83 -5.26
CA GLN A 738 -6.92 -16.33 -4.42
C GLN A 738 -5.78 -15.32 -4.35
N ILE A 739 -5.15 -15.25 -3.18
CA ILE A 739 -3.96 -14.44 -2.90
C ILE A 739 -2.95 -15.30 -2.16
N VAL A 740 -1.71 -15.40 -2.68
CA VAL A 740 -0.60 -16.09 -2.01
C VAL A 740 0.71 -15.31 -2.18
N PHE A 741 1.42 -15.09 -1.08
CA PHE A 741 2.75 -14.45 -1.06
C PHE A 741 3.58 -14.88 0.15
N GLU A 742 4.89 -14.68 0.07
CA GLU A 742 5.83 -14.87 1.18
C GLU A 742 6.02 -13.52 1.88
N PRO A 743 5.35 -13.24 3.02
CA PRO A 743 5.47 -11.96 3.70
C PRO A 743 6.86 -11.77 4.31
N THR A 744 7.51 -10.64 4.00
CA THR A 744 8.78 -10.26 4.63
C THR A 744 8.54 -9.28 5.78
N PHE A 745 8.72 -9.73 7.02
CA PHE A 745 8.58 -8.90 8.22
C PHE A 745 9.87 -8.17 8.64
N LYS A 746 10.96 -8.31 7.86
CA LYS A 746 12.24 -7.62 8.11
C LYS A 746 12.08 -6.10 7.96
N GLY A 747 12.20 -5.36 9.06
CA GLY A 747 11.95 -3.92 9.11
C GLY A 747 10.46 -3.53 9.23
N ALA A 748 9.54 -4.49 9.33
CA ALA A 748 8.11 -4.23 9.53
C ALA A 748 7.76 -3.84 10.98
N ALA A 749 8.66 -4.06 11.94
CA ALA A 749 8.47 -3.72 13.36
C ALA A 749 8.18 -2.23 13.61
N HIS A 750 8.57 -1.34 12.69
CA HIS A 750 8.36 0.10 12.77
C HIS A 750 6.92 0.53 12.39
N GLY A 751 5.92 -0.04 13.07
CA GLY A 751 4.51 0.31 12.83
C GLY A 751 3.44 -0.63 13.41
N GLY A 752 3.75 -1.40 14.46
CA GLY A 752 2.76 -2.28 15.11
C GLY A 752 2.39 -3.55 14.32
N MET A 753 3.15 -3.89 13.27
CA MET A 753 2.99 -5.15 12.55
C MET A 753 3.65 -6.32 13.32
N PRO A 754 3.10 -7.55 13.25
CA PRO A 754 3.75 -8.75 13.79
C PRO A 754 5.12 -9.00 13.13
N GLU A 755 6.05 -9.65 13.84
CA GLU A 755 7.39 -10.00 13.32
C GLU A 755 7.44 -11.32 12.53
N LYS A 756 6.38 -12.11 12.59
CA LYS A 756 6.19 -13.39 11.92
C LYS A 756 4.73 -13.46 11.45
N LEU A 757 4.42 -14.35 10.51
CA LEU A 757 3.02 -14.55 10.15
C LEU A 757 2.26 -15.05 11.39
N ALA A 758 1.00 -14.62 11.54
CA ALA A 758 0.16 -15.13 12.60
C ALA A 758 -0.13 -16.63 12.38
N GLU A 759 -0.41 -17.35 13.45
CA GLU A 759 -0.79 -18.75 13.36
C GLU A 759 -2.27 -18.89 12.99
N GLY A 760 -2.59 -19.86 12.13
CA GLY A 760 -3.95 -20.16 11.67
C GLY A 760 -3.99 -20.62 10.21
N ASP A 761 -5.19 -20.94 9.71
CA ASP A 761 -5.39 -21.55 8.38
C ASP A 761 -4.80 -20.74 7.21
N HIS A 762 -4.56 -19.44 7.39
CA HIS A 762 -3.98 -18.54 6.40
C HIS A 762 -2.45 -18.66 6.25
N LYS A 763 -1.77 -19.39 7.15
CA LYS A 763 -0.35 -19.71 7.07
C LYS A 763 -0.18 -21.08 6.40
N TYR A 764 0.74 -21.16 5.45
CA TYR A 764 1.12 -22.41 4.78
C TYR A 764 2.65 -22.57 4.77
N ASP A 765 3.13 -23.60 5.46
CA ASP A 765 4.54 -23.97 5.50
C ASP A 765 4.89 -24.88 4.32
N LEU A 766 5.90 -24.50 3.54
CA LEU A 766 6.36 -25.24 2.35
C LEU A 766 7.86 -25.53 2.42
N ASP A 767 8.22 -26.82 2.43
CA ASP A 767 9.59 -27.27 2.18
C ASP A 767 9.76 -27.68 0.71
N PHE A 768 10.53 -26.92 -0.07
CA PHE A 768 10.77 -27.20 -1.48
C PHE A 768 12.20 -26.85 -1.94
N GLY A 769 12.85 -27.77 -2.66
CA GLY A 769 14.20 -27.56 -3.20
C GLY A 769 15.25 -27.21 -2.14
N GLY A 770 15.16 -27.85 -0.96
CA GLY A 770 16.07 -27.63 0.17
C GLY A 770 15.87 -26.29 0.90
N ARG A 771 14.75 -25.59 0.68
CA ARG A 771 14.38 -24.35 1.35
C ARG A 771 13.01 -24.48 2.01
N HIS A 772 12.86 -23.80 3.12
CA HIS A 772 11.59 -23.60 3.82
C HIS A 772 11.01 -22.22 3.43
N PHE A 773 9.70 -22.14 3.28
CA PHE A 773 8.94 -20.92 2.96
C PHE A 773 7.70 -20.84 3.85
N GLU A 774 7.51 -19.72 4.55
CA GLU A 774 6.28 -19.39 5.28
C GLU A 774 5.41 -18.52 4.36
N LEU A 775 4.30 -19.06 3.86
CA LEU A 775 3.42 -18.37 2.92
C LEU A 775 2.15 -17.88 3.62
N TYR A 776 1.77 -16.64 3.37
CA TYR A 776 0.38 -16.23 3.55
C TYR A 776 -0.43 -16.71 2.35
N GLN A 777 -1.58 -17.32 2.62
CA GLN A 777 -2.56 -17.73 1.61
C GLN A 777 -3.99 -17.38 2.05
N HIS A 778 -4.83 -16.97 1.10
CA HIS A 778 -6.28 -16.96 1.30
C HIS A 778 -7.06 -17.14 -0.01
N SER A 779 -8.31 -17.61 0.11
CA SER A 779 -9.25 -17.79 -1.00
C SER A 779 -10.61 -17.17 -0.67
N HIS A 780 -10.87 -15.97 -1.18
CA HIS A 780 -12.14 -15.27 -0.99
C HIS A 780 -13.24 -15.89 -1.88
N LEU A 781 -13.94 -16.89 -1.34
CA LEU A 781 -15.12 -17.49 -1.98
C LEU A 781 -16.25 -16.46 -2.11
N GLY A 782 -16.90 -16.40 -3.27
CA GLY A 782 -17.90 -15.37 -3.60
C GLY A 782 -17.33 -14.12 -4.29
N TYR A 783 -15.99 -13.99 -4.36
CA TYR A 783 -15.30 -12.83 -4.95
C TYR A 783 -14.60 -13.14 -6.28
N GLY A 784 -14.88 -14.30 -6.88
CA GLY A 784 -14.54 -14.55 -8.29
C GLY A 784 -15.37 -13.68 -9.23
N LEU A 785 -14.88 -13.41 -10.46
CA LEU A 785 -15.47 -12.38 -11.33
C LEU A 785 -16.97 -12.58 -11.62
N MET A 786 -17.44 -13.83 -11.76
CA MET A 786 -18.85 -14.12 -12.01
C MET A 786 -19.72 -13.96 -10.75
N ALA A 787 -19.18 -14.34 -9.59
CA ALA A 787 -19.84 -14.13 -8.31
C ALA A 787 -19.90 -12.63 -7.94
N ALA A 788 -18.83 -11.89 -8.20
CA ALA A 788 -18.74 -10.44 -8.02
C ALA A 788 -19.76 -9.67 -8.89
N ARG A 789 -19.96 -10.07 -10.16
CA ARG A 789 -21.05 -9.53 -11.00
C ARG A 789 -22.41 -9.72 -10.35
N LYS A 790 -22.72 -10.94 -9.89
CA LYS A 790 -23.99 -11.24 -9.19
C LYS A 790 -24.13 -10.40 -7.91
N ALA A 791 -23.06 -10.22 -7.14
CA ALA A 791 -23.05 -9.42 -5.93
C ALA A 791 -23.25 -7.91 -6.21
N ILE A 792 -22.56 -7.34 -7.21
CA ILE A 792 -22.69 -5.92 -7.61
C ILE A 792 -24.11 -5.64 -8.14
N HIS A 793 -24.64 -6.53 -8.99
CA HIS A 793 -26.03 -6.44 -9.45
C HIS A 793 -27.02 -6.54 -8.29
N GLY A 794 -26.83 -7.50 -7.37
CA GLY A 794 -27.66 -7.66 -6.18
C GLY A 794 -27.61 -6.45 -5.23
N ALA A 795 -26.44 -5.84 -5.04
CA ALA A 795 -26.29 -4.64 -4.22
C ALA A 795 -27.07 -3.44 -4.78
N LEU A 796 -27.02 -3.23 -6.11
CA LEU A 796 -27.83 -2.22 -6.78
C LEU A 796 -29.33 -2.49 -6.64
N ILE A 797 -29.77 -3.75 -6.78
CA ILE A 797 -31.18 -4.14 -6.62
C ILE A 797 -31.67 -3.88 -5.19
N LYS A 798 -30.91 -4.26 -4.16
CA LYS A 798 -31.24 -3.98 -2.75
C LYS A 798 -31.33 -2.48 -2.45
N ASP A 799 -30.45 -1.68 -3.05
CA ASP A 799 -30.49 -0.22 -2.94
C ASP A 799 -31.70 0.43 -3.66
N ILE A 800 -32.37 -0.30 -4.56
CA ILE A 800 -33.62 0.09 -5.22
C ILE A 800 -34.83 -0.41 -4.42
N GLU A 801 -34.83 -1.67 -3.94
CA GLU A 801 -35.89 -2.25 -3.10
C GLU A 801 -36.08 -1.46 -1.79
N SER A 802 -34.99 -1.08 -1.12
CA SER A 802 -35.03 -0.26 0.10
C SER A 802 -35.66 1.13 -0.09
N LYS A 803 -35.79 1.61 -1.34
CA LYS A 803 -36.37 2.92 -1.69
C LYS A 803 -37.72 2.84 -2.38
N ASN A 804 -38.15 1.65 -2.85
CA ASN A 804 -39.37 1.44 -3.61
C ASN A 804 -40.12 0.20 -3.14
N THR A 805 -41.22 0.40 -2.42
CA THR A 805 -42.08 -0.67 -1.88
C THR A 805 -42.96 -1.36 -2.93
N ASP A 806 -43.15 -0.77 -4.11
CA ASP A 806 -43.82 -1.41 -5.25
C ASP A 806 -42.78 -2.09 -6.15
N LYS A 807 -42.89 -3.41 -6.35
CA LYS A 807 -41.97 -4.20 -7.21
C LYS A 807 -42.24 -4.02 -8.72
N ALA A 808 -43.13 -3.12 -9.14
CA ALA A 808 -43.38 -2.83 -10.55
C ALA A 808 -42.15 -2.33 -11.35
N TRP A 809 -41.15 -1.73 -10.67
CA TRP A 809 -39.90 -1.27 -11.31
C TRP A 809 -39.08 -2.39 -11.95
N VAL A 810 -39.23 -3.65 -11.50
CA VAL A 810 -38.54 -4.84 -12.05
C VAL A 810 -38.79 -5.01 -13.56
N LYS A 811 -39.97 -4.55 -14.04
CA LYS A 811 -40.39 -4.64 -15.44
C LYS A 811 -39.87 -3.49 -16.31
N GLN A 812 -39.13 -2.54 -15.75
CA GLN A 812 -38.57 -1.39 -16.47
C GLN A 812 -37.05 -1.52 -16.61
N PRO A 813 -36.44 -0.96 -17.67
CA PRO A 813 -34.98 -0.93 -17.80
C PRO A 813 -34.34 -0.15 -16.64
N ILE A 814 -33.42 -0.78 -15.91
CA ILE A 814 -32.77 -0.19 -14.74
C ILE A 814 -31.42 0.39 -15.15
N VAL A 815 -31.17 1.67 -14.85
CA VAL A 815 -29.87 2.29 -15.10
C VAL A 815 -28.84 1.72 -14.12
N ASN A 816 -27.81 1.06 -14.66
CA ASN A 816 -26.72 0.50 -13.88
C ASN A 816 -25.40 1.16 -14.31
N PRO A 817 -24.69 1.86 -13.40
CA PRO A 817 -23.46 2.59 -13.74
C PRO A 817 -22.31 1.68 -14.19
N CYS A 818 -22.38 0.37 -13.93
CA CYS A 818 -21.42 -0.62 -14.37
C CYS A 818 -21.64 -1.17 -15.79
N ILE A 819 -22.73 -0.81 -16.46
CA ILE A 819 -22.97 -1.11 -17.88
C ILE A 819 -22.53 0.10 -18.71
N ALA A 820 -21.77 -0.12 -19.78
CA ALA A 820 -21.25 0.99 -20.59
C ALA A 820 -22.37 1.78 -21.29
N PRO A 821 -22.24 3.12 -21.46
CA PRO A 821 -23.24 3.96 -22.12
C PRO A 821 -23.67 3.42 -23.49
N GLY A 822 -24.99 3.35 -23.71
CA GLY A 822 -25.59 2.83 -24.95
C GLY A 822 -25.65 1.31 -25.05
N MET A 823 -25.19 0.56 -24.04
CA MET A 823 -25.35 -0.90 -23.96
C MET A 823 -26.44 -1.31 -22.98
N ASN A 824 -26.88 -2.57 -23.06
CA ASN A 824 -27.81 -3.18 -22.13
C ASN A 824 -27.45 -4.65 -21.89
N LYS A 825 -27.93 -5.21 -20.78
CA LYS A 825 -27.73 -6.61 -20.41
C LYS A 825 -28.91 -7.08 -19.55
N THR A 826 -29.59 -8.14 -20.00
CA THR A 826 -30.52 -8.89 -19.15
C THR A 826 -29.75 -9.87 -18.28
N VAL A 827 -30.12 -9.92 -17.00
CA VAL A 827 -29.59 -10.86 -16.00
C VAL A 827 -30.73 -11.34 -15.08
N GLU A 828 -30.54 -12.51 -14.48
CA GLU A 828 -31.41 -13.03 -13.43
C GLU A 828 -30.97 -12.51 -12.06
N VAL A 829 -31.90 -11.99 -11.27
CA VAL A 829 -31.68 -11.54 -9.89
C VAL A 829 -32.72 -12.12 -8.94
N THR A 830 -32.33 -12.44 -7.72
CA THR A 830 -33.25 -12.86 -6.66
C THR A 830 -33.64 -11.64 -5.84
N LEU A 831 -34.95 -11.41 -5.64
CA LEU A 831 -35.48 -10.29 -4.87
C LEU A 831 -35.71 -10.69 -3.41
N ASP A 832 -35.62 -9.74 -2.47
CA ASP A 832 -35.86 -10.06 -1.06
C ASP A 832 -37.31 -10.56 -0.87
N GLY A 833 -37.45 -11.75 -0.28
CA GLY A 833 -38.74 -12.45 -0.09
C GLY A 833 -39.24 -13.27 -1.29
N SER A 834 -38.43 -13.48 -2.34
CA SER A 834 -38.74 -14.38 -3.47
C SER A 834 -37.75 -15.55 -3.50
N GLU A 835 -38.25 -16.79 -3.62
CA GLU A 835 -37.40 -17.97 -3.85
C GLU A 835 -36.99 -18.08 -5.34
N GLU A 836 -37.88 -17.67 -6.26
CA GLU A 836 -37.62 -17.68 -7.69
C GLU A 836 -36.85 -16.43 -8.15
N PRO A 837 -35.87 -16.55 -9.06
CA PRO A 837 -35.21 -15.42 -9.70
C PRO A 837 -36.13 -14.73 -10.71
N VAL A 838 -35.86 -13.45 -10.98
CA VAL A 838 -36.55 -12.65 -11.99
C VAL A 838 -35.55 -12.06 -12.98
N GLU A 839 -35.94 -11.97 -14.26
CA GLU A 839 -35.15 -11.27 -15.26
C GLU A 839 -35.27 -9.75 -15.09
N VAL A 840 -34.11 -9.07 -15.03
CA VAL A 840 -33.99 -7.61 -15.01
C VAL A 840 -33.09 -7.19 -16.17
N THR A 841 -33.54 -6.18 -16.93
CA THR A 841 -32.71 -5.55 -17.98
C THR A 841 -31.99 -4.34 -17.42
N PHE A 842 -30.67 -4.45 -17.23
CA PHE A 842 -29.82 -3.30 -16.95
C PHE A 842 -29.47 -2.55 -18.24
N VAL A 843 -29.45 -1.22 -18.16
CA VAL A 843 -29.02 -0.31 -19.23
C VAL A 843 -27.91 0.59 -18.73
N GLY A 844 -26.95 0.90 -19.61
CA GLY A 844 -25.90 1.87 -19.30
C GLY A 844 -26.46 3.29 -19.13
N PRO A 845 -25.84 4.13 -18.29
CA PRO A 845 -26.24 5.52 -18.12
C PRO A 845 -26.01 6.35 -19.39
N SER A 846 -26.66 7.51 -19.47
CA SER A 846 -26.51 8.46 -20.59
C SER A 846 -25.15 9.17 -20.65
N GLN A 847 -24.35 9.07 -19.58
CA GLN A 847 -22.98 9.58 -19.45
C GLN A 847 -22.14 8.57 -18.66
N PRO A 848 -20.82 8.47 -18.91
CA PRO A 848 -19.94 7.51 -18.22
C PRO A 848 -19.97 7.67 -16.70
N ALA A 849 -20.11 6.55 -15.97
CA ALA A 849 -20.23 6.55 -14.50
C ALA A 849 -19.24 5.58 -13.80
N PRO A 850 -17.92 5.57 -14.15
CA PRO A 850 -16.96 4.61 -13.60
C PRO A 850 -16.83 4.70 -12.08
N ALA A 851 -16.85 5.90 -11.49
CA ALA A 851 -16.73 6.08 -10.04
C ALA A 851 -17.92 5.49 -9.27
N GLN A 852 -19.14 5.64 -9.80
CA GLN A 852 -20.34 5.05 -9.22
C GLN A 852 -20.32 3.51 -9.34
N CYS A 853 -19.79 2.97 -10.43
CA CYS A 853 -19.56 1.53 -10.54
C CYS A 853 -18.51 1.03 -9.54
N ARG A 854 -17.38 1.75 -9.40
CA ARG A 854 -16.34 1.44 -8.42
C ARG A 854 -16.89 1.42 -6.99
N ASN A 855 -17.72 2.39 -6.63
CA ASN A 855 -18.37 2.44 -5.32
C ASN A 855 -19.29 1.22 -5.07
N LEU A 856 -20.04 0.74 -6.06
CA LEU A 856 -20.81 -0.52 -5.94
C LEU A 856 -19.88 -1.74 -5.76
N ALA A 857 -18.75 -1.76 -6.46
CA ALA A 857 -17.75 -2.82 -6.35
C ALA A 857 -16.99 -2.81 -5.01
N GLU A 858 -16.75 -1.63 -4.43
CA GLU A 858 -16.14 -1.46 -3.10
C GLU A 858 -17.12 -1.83 -1.99
N LYS A 859 -18.41 -1.45 -2.15
CA LYS A 859 -19.47 -1.78 -1.19
C LYS A 859 -19.63 -3.27 -0.95
N ILE A 860 -19.43 -4.13 -1.96
CA ILE A 860 -19.52 -5.59 -1.78
C ILE A 860 -18.32 -6.20 -1.04
N LEU A 861 -17.24 -5.45 -0.79
CA LEU A 861 -16.08 -5.96 -0.06
C LEU A 861 -16.32 -6.02 1.47
N ASN A 862 -17.28 -5.27 2.00
CA ASN A 862 -17.57 -5.17 3.44
C ASN A 862 -16.28 -4.88 4.27
N LYS A 863 -15.63 -3.74 3.99
CA LYS A 863 -14.39 -3.34 4.69
C LYS A 863 -14.60 -2.97 6.17
N ASP A 864 -15.83 -2.67 6.57
CA ASP A 864 -16.20 -2.31 7.95
C ASP A 864 -16.50 -3.54 8.84
N GLU A 865 -16.40 -4.76 8.29
CA GLU A 865 -16.62 -6.02 9.01
C GLU A 865 -15.55 -6.24 10.11
N GLU A 866 -15.94 -6.85 11.24
CA GLU A 866 -15.07 -7.00 12.42
C GLU A 866 -13.76 -7.72 12.11
N CYS A 867 -12.64 -7.01 12.22
CA CYS A 867 -11.31 -7.55 12.03
C CYS A 867 -10.81 -8.27 13.29
N LYS A 868 -11.06 -9.58 13.37
CA LYS A 868 -10.71 -10.43 14.54
C LYS A 868 -9.22 -10.64 14.75
N LEU A 869 -8.42 -10.49 13.69
CA LEU A 869 -6.98 -10.63 13.70
C LEU A 869 -6.39 -9.58 12.76
N ALA A 870 -6.01 -8.44 13.31
CA ALA A 870 -5.46 -7.33 12.53
C ALA A 870 -4.02 -7.60 12.05
N PRO A 871 -3.60 -6.99 10.93
CA PRO A 871 -4.40 -6.25 9.94
C PRO A 871 -5.33 -7.16 9.11
N CYS A 872 -6.39 -6.59 8.54
CA CYS A 872 -7.33 -7.28 7.64
C CYS A 872 -7.44 -6.61 6.27
N SER A 873 -7.83 -7.37 5.25
CA SER A 873 -8.14 -6.84 3.91
C SER A 873 -9.61 -6.41 3.80
N PHE A 874 -10.52 -7.38 3.69
CA PHE A 874 -11.96 -7.16 3.59
C PHE A 874 -12.76 -8.39 4.11
N ASN A 875 -14.05 -8.23 4.45
CA ASN A 875 -14.84 -9.19 5.25
C ASN A 875 -14.17 -9.61 6.58
N GLY A 876 -13.40 -8.73 7.24
CA GLY A 876 -12.71 -9.06 8.50
C GLY A 876 -11.63 -10.16 8.37
N ILE A 877 -11.23 -10.51 7.15
CA ILE A 877 -10.20 -11.53 6.89
C ILE A 877 -8.81 -10.96 7.14
N HIS A 878 -8.04 -11.61 8.03
CA HIS A 878 -6.64 -11.28 8.28
C HIS A 878 -5.82 -11.30 7.01
N GLN A 879 -5.02 -10.27 6.76
CA GLN A 879 -4.05 -10.21 5.67
C GLN A 879 -2.88 -9.29 6.04
N PRO A 880 -1.61 -9.75 5.99
CA PRO A 880 -0.46 -8.86 6.14
C PRO A 880 -0.48 -7.72 5.13
N LEU A 881 -0.16 -6.50 5.57
CA LEU A 881 -0.16 -5.32 4.70
C LEU A 881 0.87 -5.47 3.58
N LEU A 882 0.43 -5.61 2.33
CA LEU A 882 1.29 -5.71 1.15
C LEU A 882 2.23 -4.50 1.03
N SER A 883 1.72 -3.31 1.36
CA SER A 883 2.45 -2.04 1.40
C SER A 883 3.60 -1.99 2.43
N LYS A 884 3.72 -2.99 3.32
CA LYS A 884 4.79 -3.12 4.32
C LYS A 884 5.57 -4.44 4.19
N THR A 885 4.89 -5.54 3.91
CA THR A 885 5.47 -6.91 3.92
C THR A 885 5.78 -7.46 2.52
N PHE A 886 5.37 -6.78 1.45
CA PHE A 886 5.57 -7.20 0.06
C PHE A 886 5.71 -5.98 -0.90
N THR A 887 6.67 -5.11 -0.58
CA THR A 887 6.74 -3.73 -1.09
C THR A 887 7.27 -3.57 -2.52
N LYS A 888 8.14 -4.47 -2.99
CA LYS A 888 8.93 -4.28 -4.22
C LYS A 888 8.94 -5.50 -5.14
N GLU A 889 8.61 -6.65 -4.58
CA GLU A 889 8.69 -7.97 -5.18
C GLU A 889 7.62 -8.11 -6.29
N ASP A 890 7.81 -9.04 -7.22
CA ASP A 890 6.91 -9.19 -8.37
C ASP A 890 5.51 -9.66 -7.92
N VAL A 891 4.46 -9.01 -8.44
CA VAL A 891 3.06 -9.44 -8.27
C VAL A 891 2.56 -9.93 -9.61
N TYR A 892 2.18 -11.21 -9.70
CA TYR A 892 1.54 -11.78 -10.89
C TYR A 892 0.04 -11.94 -10.68
N ILE A 893 -0.73 -11.50 -11.67
CA ILE A 893 -2.20 -11.55 -11.72
C ILE A 893 -2.66 -12.40 -12.92
N PHE A 894 -3.47 -13.44 -12.65
CA PHE A 894 -3.81 -14.49 -13.63
C PHE A 894 -5.33 -14.61 -13.91
N SER A 895 -5.70 -15.62 -14.71
CA SER A 895 -7.06 -15.95 -15.12
C SER A 895 -7.83 -14.73 -15.62
N TYR A 896 -8.93 -14.33 -14.96
CA TYR A 896 -9.71 -13.21 -15.46
C TYR A 896 -8.94 -11.89 -15.48
N PHE A 897 -7.93 -11.66 -14.63
CA PHE A 897 -7.11 -10.45 -14.76
C PHE A 897 -6.43 -10.38 -16.13
N PHE A 898 -5.87 -11.50 -16.61
CA PHE A 898 -5.31 -11.60 -17.96
C PHE A 898 -6.41 -11.46 -19.03
N ASP A 899 -7.51 -12.23 -18.91
CA ASP A 899 -8.61 -12.22 -19.89
C ASP A 899 -9.30 -10.85 -20.02
N ARG A 900 -9.18 -9.96 -19.02
CA ARG A 900 -9.77 -8.62 -19.04
C ARG A 900 -8.81 -7.49 -19.37
N THR A 901 -7.51 -7.71 -19.30
CA THR A 901 -6.52 -6.67 -19.62
C THR A 901 -5.84 -6.92 -20.95
N LYS A 902 -5.49 -8.17 -21.28
CA LYS A 902 -4.72 -8.49 -22.50
C LYS A 902 -5.48 -8.23 -23.81
N PRO A 903 -6.76 -8.62 -23.97
CA PRO A 903 -7.49 -8.35 -25.23
C PRO A 903 -7.71 -6.86 -25.49
N LEU A 904 -7.61 -6.01 -24.46
CA LEU A 904 -7.74 -4.55 -24.57
C LEU A 904 -6.37 -3.86 -24.74
N GLY A 905 -5.32 -4.61 -25.04
CA GLY A 905 -4.00 -4.09 -25.43
C GLY A 905 -3.05 -3.78 -24.28
N MET A 906 -3.33 -4.20 -23.05
CA MET A 906 -2.40 -3.99 -21.94
C MET A 906 -1.08 -4.74 -22.14
N PRO A 907 0.06 -4.12 -21.76
CA PRO A 907 1.36 -4.79 -21.72
C PRO A 907 1.37 -5.92 -20.69
N ASP A 908 2.42 -6.76 -20.71
CA ASP A 908 2.58 -7.85 -19.73
C ASP A 908 3.00 -7.38 -18.32
N SER A 909 3.32 -6.08 -18.17
CA SER A 909 3.64 -5.42 -16.90
C SER A 909 3.06 -4.00 -16.93
N PHE A 910 2.27 -3.62 -15.92
CA PHE A 910 1.62 -2.31 -15.82
C PHE A 910 1.31 -1.94 -14.36
N THR A 911 1.05 -0.66 -14.11
CA THR A 911 0.60 -0.15 -12.81
C THR A 911 -0.91 -0.24 -12.64
N LEU A 912 -1.41 -0.33 -11.40
CA LEU A 912 -2.85 -0.22 -11.13
C LEU A 912 -3.44 1.11 -11.64
N ARG A 913 -2.63 2.18 -11.73
CA ARG A 913 -3.00 3.45 -12.38
C ARG A 913 -3.29 3.30 -13.86
N GLU A 914 -2.46 2.58 -14.61
CA GLU A 914 -2.72 2.32 -16.04
C GLU A 914 -3.96 1.43 -16.24
N MET A 915 -4.21 0.47 -15.35
CA MET A 915 -5.46 -0.30 -15.34
C MET A 915 -6.68 0.55 -14.96
N HIS A 916 -6.52 1.52 -14.07
CA HIS A 916 -7.56 2.51 -13.75
C HIS A 916 -7.89 3.37 -14.98
N ASP A 917 -6.90 3.82 -15.74
CA ASP A 917 -7.10 4.64 -16.94
C ASP A 917 -7.72 3.83 -18.09
N LEU A 918 -7.35 2.55 -18.24
CA LEU A 918 -8.08 1.59 -19.07
C LEU A 918 -9.55 1.48 -18.63
N THR A 919 -9.79 1.31 -17.32
CA THR A 919 -11.15 1.20 -16.75
C THR A 919 -12.00 2.42 -17.10
N GLN A 920 -11.47 3.64 -16.93
CA GLN A 920 -12.16 4.88 -17.30
C GLN A 920 -12.51 4.90 -18.79
N THR A 921 -11.55 4.56 -19.65
CA THR A 921 -11.71 4.56 -21.11
C THR A 921 -12.76 3.54 -21.57
N VAL A 922 -12.74 2.33 -21.01
CA VAL A 922 -13.74 1.28 -21.28
C VAL A 922 -15.14 1.72 -20.83
N CYS A 923 -15.25 2.33 -19.64
CA CYS A 923 -16.50 2.85 -19.12
C CYS A 923 -17.06 4.07 -19.89
N MET A 924 -16.31 4.68 -20.80
CA MET A 924 -16.86 5.70 -21.70
C MET A 924 -17.89 5.14 -22.69
N GLY A 925 -17.88 3.81 -22.92
CA GLY A 925 -18.64 3.19 -24.01
C GLY A 925 -18.12 3.64 -25.38
N LYS A 926 -18.93 3.46 -26.42
CA LYS A 926 -18.51 3.63 -27.82
C LYS A 926 -17.89 4.99 -28.16
N SER A 927 -18.19 6.06 -27.41
CA SER A 927 -17.59 7.39 -27.59
C SER A 927 -16.13 7.50 -27.14
N GLY A 928 -15.61 6.56 -26.35
CA GLY A 928 -14.19 6.49 -25.97
C GLY A 928 -13.43 5.33 -26.61
N TRP A 929 -14.11 4.42 -27.32
CA TRP A 929 -13.52 3.17 -27.80
C TRP A 929 -12.71 3.28 -29.10
N ASP A 930 -12.62 4.46 -29.72
CA ASP A 930 -11.79 4.72 -30.91
C ASP A 930 -10.34 4.25 -30.71
N VAL A 931 -9.81 4.32 -29.48
CA VAL A 931 -8.45 3.88 -29.15
C VAL A 931 -8.23 2.36 -29.26
N PHE A 932 -9.31 1.56 -29.18
CA PHE A 932 -9.24 0.10 -29.28
C PHE A 932 -9.36 -0.41 -30.73
N THR A 933 -9.67 0.46 -31.68
CA THR A 933 -9.88 0.07 -33.11
C THR A 933 -8.64 -0.48 -33.79
N THR A 934 -7.43 -0.21 -33.26
CA THR A 934 -6.16 -0.72 -33.76
C THR A 934 -5.68 -1.99 -33.05
N ILE A 935 -6.38 -2.43 -32.00
CA ILE A 935 -6.04 -3.63 -31.23
C ILE A 935 -6.89 -4.80 -31.77
N PRO A 936 -6.27 -5.92 -32.18
CA PRO A 936 -6.99 -7.10 -32.64
C PRO A 936 -8.03 -7.57 -31.62
N ASP A 937 -9.22 -7.94 -32.10
CA ASP A 937 -10.36 -8.47 -31.34
C ASP A 937 -10.93 -7.59 -30.21
N ALA A 938 -10.26 -6.51 -29.79
CA ALA A 938 -10.69 -5.62 -28.70
C ALA A 938 -12.11 -5.06 -28.92
N MET A 939 -12.42 -4.58 -30.13
CA MET A 939 -13.76 -4.09 -30.45
C MET A 939 -14.82 -5.18 -30.41
N ALA A 940 -14.50 -6.41 -30.83
CA ALA A 940 -15.43 -7.53 -30.81
C ALA A 940 -15.69 -8.02 -29.37
N GLU A 941 -14.65 -8.03 -28.53
CA GLU A 941 -14.78 -8.28 -27.10
C GLU A 941 -15.62 -7.19 -26.41
N LEU A 942 -15.35 -5.91 -26.67
CA LEU A 942 -16.08 -4.78 -26.08
C LEU A 942 -17.56 -4.75 -26.48
N ASP A 943 -17.87 -4.87 -27.77
CA ASP A 943 -19.26 -4.95 -28.26
C ASP A 943 -19.98 -6.22 -27.78
N GLY A 944 -19.27 -7.33 -27.64
CA GLY A 944 -19.82 -8.62 -27.23
C GLY A 944 -20.16 -8.74 -25.73
N ARG A 945 -19.63 -7.85 -24.86
CA ARG A 945 -19.82 -7.96 -23.40
C ARG A 945 -20.12 -6.61 -22.71
N PRO A 946 -21.39 -6.27 -22.48
CA PRO A 946 -21.80 -5.02 -21.82
C PRO A 946 -21.21 -4.74 -20.42
N GLU A 947 -20.70 -5.79 -19.75
CA GLU A 947 -20.20 -5.76 -18.37
C GLU A 947 -18.69 -5.42 -18.27
N TRP A 948 -18.02 -5.06 -19.37
CA TRP A 948 -16.59 -4.71 -19.34
C TRP A 948 -16.23 -3.58 -18.34
N CYS A 949 -17.11 -2.59 -18.19
CA CYS A 949 -16.96 -1.53 -17.20
C CYS A 949 -17.12 -2.06 -15.76
N LEU A 950 -18.02 -3.05 -15.54
CA LEU A 950 -18.15 -3.76 -14.26
C LEU A 950 -16.87 -4.52 -13.93
N ASP A 951 -16.41 -5.36 -14.86
CA ASP A 951 -15.28 -6.27 -14.66
C ASP A 951 -14.03 -5.51 -14.18
N LEU A 952 -13.67 -4.42 -14.89
CA LEU A 952 -12.48 -3.64 -14.59
C LEU A 952 -12.63 -2.79 -13.32
N ASN A 953 -13.82 -2.25 -13.03
CA ASN A 953 -14.03 -1.57 -11.74
C ASN A 953 -13.99 -2.54 -10.55
N PHE A 954 -14.47 -3.78 -10.72
CA PHE A 954 -14.31 -4.81 -9.70
C PHE A 954 -12.86 -5.21 -9.51
N MET A 955 -12.08 -5.39 -10.57
CA MET A 955 -10.63 -5.66 -10.47
C MET A 955 -9.89 -4.55 -9.75
N MET A 956 -10.22 -3.28 -10.05
CA MET A 956 -9.66 -2.13 -9.36
C MET A 956 -10.07 -2.07 -7.88
N ALA A 957 -11.35 -2.29 -7.57
CA ALA A 957 -11.85 -2.32 -6.20
C ALA A 957 -11.19 -3.45 -5.39
N LEU A 958 -11.04 -4.63 -5.98
CA LEU A 958 -10.40 -5.79 -5.35
C LEU A 958 -8.90 -5.55 -5.10
N LEU A 959 -8.13 -5.10 -6.10
CA LEU A 959 -6.68 -4.93 -5.98
C LEU A 959 -6.29 -3.68 -5.18
N HIS A 960 -6.86 -2.52 -5.50
CA HIS A 960 -6.51 -1.27 -4.82
C HIS A 960 -7.22 -1.14 -3.48
N SER A 961 -8.55 -1.24 -3.46
CA SER A 961 -9.35 -0.95 -2.26
C SER A 961 -9.46 -2.14 -1.31
N GLY A 962 -9.52 -3.38 -1.81
CA GLY A 962 -9.67 -4.62 -1.04
C GLY A 962 -8.35 -5.12 -0.46
N TYR A 963 -7.38 -5.41 -1.33
CA TYR A 963 -6.05 -5.89 -0.95
C TYR A 963 -5.07 -4.80 -0.50
N ASP A 964 -5.47 -3.52 -0.51
CA ASP A 964 -4.69 -2.36 -0.09
C ASP A 964 -3.37 -2.18 -0.89
N MET A 965 -3.38 -2.51 -2.19
CA MET A 965 -2.24 -2.23 -3.06
C MET A 965 -2.18 -0.73 -3.42
N PRO A 966 -1.02 -0.06 -3.31
CA PRO A 966 -0.85 1.31 -3.81
C PRO A 966 -1.22 1.42 -5.30
N ILE A 967 -1.82 2.55 -5.71
CA ILE A 967 -2.27 2.74 -7.10
C ILE A 967 -1.10 2.72 -8.12
N ASP A 968 0.13 3.03 -7.68
CA ASP A 968 1.34 2.95 -8.49
C ASP A 968 2.06 1.60 -8.39
N ARG A 969 1.45 0.58 -7.76
CA ARG A 969 2.01 -0.78 -7.69
C ARG A 969 2.01 -1.40 -9.08
N GLU A 970 3.18 -1.85 -9.52
CA GLU A 970 3.33 -2.66 -10.74
C GLU A 970 2.84 -4.09 -10.50
N VAL A 971 2.07 -4.59 -11.46
CA VAL A 971 1.52 -5.94 -11.55
C VAL A 971 1.80 -6.54 -12.93
N LYS A 972 1.97 -7.86 -12.98
CA LYS A 972 2.36 -8.60 -14.19
C LYS A 972 1.27 -9.56 -14.62
N ILE A 973 0.88 -9.51 -15.89
CA ILE A 973 0.00 -10.51 -16.50
C ILE A 973 0.84 -11.42 -17.38
N ALA A 974 0.59 -12.72 -17.31
CA ALA A 974 1.19 -13.67 -18.22
C ALA A 974 0.25 -14.87 -18.38
N LYS A 975 0.19 -15.42 -19.61
CA LYS A 975 -0.44 -16.71 -19.87
C LYS A 975 0.55 -17.86 -19.76
N LYS A 976 1.82 -17.61 -20.12
CA LYS A 976 2.89 -18.60 -20.10
C LYS A 976 4.20 -18.04 -19.53
N ILE A 977 4.96 -18.85 -18.80
CA ILE A 977 6.37 -18.58 -18.47
C ILE A 977 7.24 -19.70 -19.06
N LYS A 978 8.30 -19.32 -19.78
CA LYS A 978 9.21 -20.24 -20.50
C LYS A 978 8.48 -21.25 -21.42
N GLY A 979 7.32 -20.87 -21.96
CA GLY A 979 6.50 -21.72 -22.84
C GLY A 979 5.46 -22.60 -22.16
N ASN A 980 5.43 -22.67 -20.83
CA ASN A 980 4.49 -23.47 -20.04
C ASN A 980 3.33 -22.59 -19.54
N GLU A 981 2.09 -23.11 -19.54
CA GLU A 981 0.89 -22.45 -19.03
C GLU A 981 1.03 -22.10 -17.54
N LEU A 982 0.48 -20.94 -17.17
CA LEU A 982 0.39 -20.50 -15.78
C LEU A 982 -0.92 -20.93 -15.14
N GLY A 983 -0.83 -21.34 -13.87
CA GLY A 983 -1.93 -21.87 -13.09
C GLY A 983 -1.42 -22.86 -12.05
N TRP A 984 -2.30 -23.52 -11.33
CA TRP A 984 -1.95 -24.40 -10.22
C TRP A 984 -1.44 -25.80 -10.65
N CYS A 985 -1.67 -26.22 -11.89
CA CYS A 985 -1.46 -27.61 -12.34
C CYS A 985 -0.01 -28.12 -12.20
N LEU A 986 1.00 -27.30 -12.52
CA LEU A 986 2.40 -27.71 -12.38
C LEU A 986 2.81 -27.87 -10.91
N GLY A 987 2.44 -26.91 -10.06
CA GLY A 987 2.67 -26.95 -8.62
C GLY A 987 2.04 -28.18 -7.95
N ALA A 988 0.82 -28.54 -8.34
CA ALA A 988 0.14 -29.76 -7.87
C ALA A 988 0.74 -31.05 -8.45
N SER A 989 1.47 -30.98 -9.57
CA SER A 989 2.12 -32.14 -10.21
C SER A 989 3.47 -32.49 -9.59
N LEU A 990 4.22 -31.50 -9.08
CA LEU A 990 5.56 -31.70 -8.52
C LEU A 990 5.62 -32.71 -7.35
N PRO A 991 4.69 -32.71 -6.37
CA PRO A 991 4.66 -33.72 -5.30
C PRO A 991 4.45 -35.15 -5.81
N LEU A 992 3.74 -35.33 -6.93
CA LEU A 992 3.46 -36.66 -7.52
C LEU A 992 4.72 -37.33 -8.10
N LEU A 993 5.83 -36.60 -8.25
CA LEU A 993 7.10 -37.15 -8.70
C LEU A 993 7.86 -37.92 -7.60
N ALA A 994 7.52 -37.69 -6.33
CA ALA A 994 8.18 -38.33 -5.19
C ALA A 994 7.69 -39.78 -4.96
N GLY A 995 8.52 -40.58 -4.30
CA GLY A 995 8.16 -41.93 -3.89
C GLY A 995 7.19 -41.90 -2.70
N GLY A 996 6.09 -42.65 -2.79
CA GLY A 996 5.07 -42.72 -1.73
C GLY A 996 3.89 -41.73 -1.89
N SER A 997 3.85 -40.92 -2.95
CA SER A 997 2.81 -39.91 -3.22
C SER A 997 1.47 -40.49 -3.70
N GLY A 998 0.99 -41.57 -3.08
CA GLY A 998 -0.33 -42.15 -3.32
C GLY A 998 -0.54 -42.85 -4.65
N TRP A 999 0.53 -43.27 -5.33
CA TRP A 999 0.43 -44.10 -6.53
C TRP A 999 1.62 -45.06 -6.61
N SER A 1000 1.45 -46.13 -7.38
CA SER A 1000 2.51 -47.09 -7.70
C SER A 1000 2.49 -47.38 -9.20
N CYS A 1001 3.66 -47.68 -9.76
CA CYS A 1001 3.71 -48.07 -11.16
C CYS A 1001 3.05 -49.44 -11.36
N LYS A 1002 2.18 -49.55 -12.38
CA LYS A 1002 1.49 -50.80 -12.76
C LYS A 1002 2.43 -51.87 -13.37
N VAL A 1003 3.73 -51.57 -13.54
CA VAL A 1003 4.76 -52.52 -14.00
C VAL A 1003 5.93 -52.59 -13.00
N ASN A 1004 6.40 -53.80 -12.71
CA ASN A 1004 7.43 -54.04 -11.68
C ASN A 1004 8.84 -53.59 -12.10
N GLN A 1005 9.10 -53.48 -13.40
CA GLN A 1005 10.28 -52.86 -14.00
C GLN A 1005 9.85 -52.19 -15.31
N ILE A 1006 10.33 -50.97 -15.55
CA ILE A 1006 10.37 -50.39 -16.90
C ILE A 1006 11.53 -51.09 -17.61
N ALA A 1007 11.23 -51.83 -18.68
CA ALA A 1007 12.19 -52.68 -19.40
C ALA A 1007 13.23 -51.86 -20.16
#